data_AF-A0AA92V4A1-F1
#
_entry.id   AF-A0AA92V4A1-F1
#
_cell.length_a   1.000
_cell.length_b   1.000
_cell.length_c   1.000
_cell.angle_alpha   90.00
_cell.angle_beta   90.00
_cell.angle_gamma   90.00
#
_symmetry.space_group_name_H-M   'P 1'
#
loop_
_entity.id
_entity.type
_entity.pdbx_description
1 polymer ?
#
loop_
_entity_poly.entity_id
_entity_poly.type
_entity_poly.pdbx_seq_one_letter_code
_entity_poly.pdbx_strand_id
1 'polypeptide(L)'
;MKAFNIKLATFSFAALLLASCSDSNNDNGTEGSSIMNPKIVGSTVVSTTDAQTLATQVTNYKKKAASTTKATRTIDASNTDIFEGVIDMPAEPAVPAEAIDLVSAPQWTALSGNVFKISSGNIALTNQFQMSNTATIYVESGATLTYNYWDGGYKIIVLKGGKLVDSYGNATKLCDIDNYGTIEFSHDRIDINHTFRTSKNLNVAGKYLAISGKAYFGGNVTTKALYPGGSTTNIKGDLQLGENEGLKLDAVNEVPTKMNVDGKITAKRLELTNGSILYSGCGAVINEEVYITDNTALHAKYLKCSKFTQNSGAKLILSDKSYINCSGEFASYNNDTSYSILEGDDAKAVIKADKFFFNNGAPQNDDAGEEYFLVKMFSTPGKNNPQIVADGTFYVNGQKANVRFTDANMFVTNGVTKNEVVINPTTDCGNPGWTNPNPKPSPEPEPEPNPTPTPKPEPTPNPKPGLDLITTVEPEHTHEISATGIMPLNGYLYMSYHTNQNQKDNADYSHGGCIEVMSPVKDDQAELKQYIYDSARDLDFNHILATKLNSDEYKIFLPGSSNKKGAMLAYMDIRKDHMLADESMEITSKEGDEVTIKQPLNYIQLKPATGDYKGYDENCVVYNDNTNHLIVATTEGYTVYDATTMNEVETYSKPGKAKHLAIGNGKIVGLYLNERNKDTKIGIPATIEIINEKTEDFNDTKTFDTNVKIEPNDGKNVIAVKDNKIYACLSSAGLYVYDMNGNEQWHYQMPSPKNKEGKWKALCNGCFVDNNYVYLAYGSYGIVVIDKNTHKVIAHRAVEKSANYITVHDGYIYVAYGRSRMQVFKLNLGK
;
A
#
# COMPACT_ATOMS: atom_id res chain seq x y z
N MET A 1 -19.06 -20.85 -29.71
CA MET A 1 -20.13 -20.50 -30.68
C MET A 1 -21.48 -20.96 -30.15
N LYS A 2 -22.26 -20.04 -29.59
CA LYS A 2 -23.72 -20.12 -29.46
C LYS A 2 -24.22 -18.70 -29.73
N ALA A 3 -25.07 -18.56 -30.74
CA ALA A 3 -25.54 -17.29 -31.26
C ALA A 3 -26.52 -16.62 -30.29
N PHE A 4 -26.26 -15.37 -29.93
CA PHE A 4 -27.23 -14.49 -29.30
C PHE A 4 -27.90 -13.65 -30.39
N ASN A 5 -29.20 -13.84 -30.58
CA ASN A 5 -30.04 -13.01 -31.45
C ASN A 5 -30.39 -11.70 -30.72
N ILE A 6 -29.84 -10.58 -31.18
CA ILE A 6 -30.34 -9.25 -30.79
C ILE A 6 -31.43 -8.86 -31.80
N LYS A 7 -32.67 -8.74 -31.33
CA LYS A 7 -33.71 -8.03 -32.08
C LYS A 7 -33.45 -6.54 -31.95
N LEU A 8 -32.95 -5.94 -33.03
CA LEU A 8 -32.90 -4.50 -33.24
C LEU A 8 -34.35 -3.99 -33.35
N ALA A 9 -34.84 -3.29 -32.34
CA ALA A 9 -36.01 -2.43 -32.49
C ALA A 9 -35.49 -1.00 -32.72
N THR A 10 -35.33 -0.65 -33.99
CA THR A 10 -35.16 0.73 -34.45
C THR A 10 -36.40 1.52 -34.08
N PHE A 11 -36.31 2.38 -33.07
CA PHE A 11 -37.21 3.52 -32.92
C PHE A 11 -36.46 4.77 -33.38
N SER A 12 -36.91 5.30 -34.51
CA SER A 12 -36.45 6.58 -35.06
C SER A 12 -36.88 7.70 -34.10
N PHE A 13 -35.94 8.27 -33.36
CA PHE A 13 -36.19 9.43 -32.50
C PHE A 13 -36.13 10.69 -33.36
N ALA A 14 -37.29 11.32 -33.59
CA ALA A 14 -37.35 12.68 -34.13
C ALA A 14 -36.89 13.64 -33.02
N ALA A 15 -35.84 14.41 -33.30
CA ALA A 15 -35.38 15.48 -32.43
C ALA A 15 -36.47 16.55 -32.30
N LEU A 16 -37.15 16.61 -31.15
CA LEU A 16 -37.80 17.84 -30.68
C LEU A 16 -36.80 18.60 -29.82
N LEU A 17 -36.14 19.60 -30.40
CA LEU A 17 -35.55 20.69 -29.64
C LEU A 17 -36.71 21.47 -29.00
N LEU A 18 -36.94 21.27 -27.70
CA LEU A 18 -37.65 22.25 -26.90
C LEU A 18 -36.59 23.09 -26.17
N ALA A 19 -36.21 24.19 -26.79
CA ALA A 19 -35.63 25.32 -26.09
C ALA A 19 -36.69 25.84 -25.12
N SER A 20 -36.55 25.52 -23.82
CA SER A 20 -37.26 26.22 -22.77
C SER A 20 -36.60 27.59 -22.57
N CYS A 21 -37.00 28.55 -23.40
CA CYS A 21 -36.88 29.96 -23.05
C CYS A 21 -37.98 30.23 -22.01
N SER A 22 -37.63 30.26 -20.72
CA SER A 22 -38.54 30.75 -19.69
C SER A 22 -38.48 32.28 -19.73
N ASP A 23 -39.40 32.87 -20.49
CA ASP A 23 -39.74 34.29 -20.36
C ASP A 23 -40.54 34.52 -19.08
N SER A 24 -40.18 35.59 -18.40
CA SER A 24 -40.80 36.16 -17.20
C SER A 24 -42.27 36.55 -17.40
N ASN A 25 -43.13 36.25 -16.41
CA ASN A 25 -44.22 37.16 -16.04
C ASN A 25 -44.73 36.94 -14.61
N ASN A 26 -45.19 38.07 -14.06
CA ASN A 26 -45.55 38.36 -12.68
C ASN A 26 -46.95 37.88 -12.27
N ASP A 27 -47.14 37.78 -10.94
CA ASP A 27 -48.37 37.92 -10.13
C ASP A 27 -49.49 36.86 -10.23
N ASN A 28 -49.75 36.13 -9.13
CA ASN A 28 -50.70 36.56 -8.09
C ASN A 28 -50.84 35.49 -6.98
N GLY A 29 -50.99 35.95 -5.74
CA GLY A 29 -51.04 35.11 -4.54
C GLY A 29 -52.19 34.09 -4.52
N THR A 30 -51.86 32.87 -4.14
CA THR A 30 -52.77 31.94 -3.44
C THR A 30 -51.90 31.02 -2.57
N GLU A 31 -52.17 30.99 -1.26
CA GLU A 31 -51.52 30.10 -0.31
C GLU A 31 -51.86 28.63 -0.60
N GLY A 32 -50.86 27.75 -0.47
CA GLY A 32 -51.11 26.32 -0.20
C GLY A 32 -50.95 25.34 -1.36
N SER A 33 -49.89 25.47 -2.17
CA SER A 33 -49.28 24.32 -2.84
C SER A 33 -47.78 24.59 -3.01
N SER A 34 -46.94 23.81 -2.35
CA SER A 34 -45.49 23.97 -2.41
C SER A 34 -44.96 23.44 -3.75
N ILE A 35 -45.07 24.26 -4.79
CA ILE A 35 -44.61 23.92 -6.14
C ILE A 35 -43.07 23.81 -6.12
N MET A 36 -42.53 22.76 -6.74
CA MET A 36 -41.08 22.57 -6.93
C MET A 36 -40.45 23.80 -7.59
N ASN A 37 -39.20 24.11 -7.26
CA ASN A 37 -38.52 25.28 -7.82
C ASN A 37 -38.49 25.21 -9.36
N PRO A 38 -39.09 26.19 -10.08
CA PRO A 38 -39.16 26.16 -11.54
C PRO A 38 -37.80 26.34 -12.23
N LYS A 39 -36.75 26.74 -11.48
CA LYS A 39 -35.37 26.90 -11.97
C LYS A 39 -34.55 25.61 -11.96
N ILE A 40 -35.13 24.49 -11.52
CA ILE A 40 -34.43 23.20 -11.54
C ILE A 40 -34.19 22.77 -12.98
N VAL A 41 -32.94 22.47 -13.30
CA VAL A 41 -32.54 21.95 -14.61
C VAL A 41 -32.02 20.53 -14.42
N GLY A 42 -32.58 19.61 -15.20
CA GLY A 42 -32.12 18.23 -15.25
C GLY A 42 -30.93 18.05 -16.20
N SER A 43 -29.99 17.19 -15.83
CA SER A 43 -28.84 16.78 -16.64
C SER A 43 -28.80 15.26 -16.75
N THR A 44 -28.55 14.75 -17.95
CA THR A 44 -28.29 13.32 -18.17
C THR A 44 -26.90 12.96 -17.66
N VAL A 45 -26.69 11.69 -17.32
CA VAL A 45 -25.42 11.21 -16.74
C VAL A 45 -24.90 10.00 -17.51
N VAL A 46 -23.59 9.82 -17.44
CA VAL A 46 -22.94 8.56 -17.83
C VAL A 46 -22.52 7.86 -16.54
N SER A 47 -22.96 6.62 -16.37
CA SER A 47 -22.73 5.80 -15.17
C SER A 47 -22.05 4.49 -15.55
N THR A 48 -21.16 4.00 -14.69
CA THR A 48 -20.57 2.66 -14.79
C THR A 48 -20.70 1.96 -13.43
N THR A 49 -21.32 0.79 -13.45
CA THR A 49 -21.49 -0.13 -12.31
C THR A 49 -20.92 -1.52 -12.59
N ASP A 50 -20.23 -1.69 -13.73
CA ASP A 50 -19.61 -2.95 -14.11
C ASP A 50 -18.46 -3.31 -13.15
N ALA A 51 -18.68 -4.34 -12.34
CA ALA A 51 -17.77 -4.70 -11.25
C ALA A 51 -16.36 -5.09 -11.75
N GLN A 52 -16.23 -5.66 -12.96
CA GLN A 52 -14.91 -6.02 -13.51
C GLN A 52 -14.12 -4.77 -13.88
N THR A 53 -14.77 -3.83 -14.56
CA THR A 53 -14.19 -2.53 -14.94
C THR A 53 -13.82 -1.68 -13.73
N LEU A 54 -14.65 -1.68 -12.68
CA LEU A 54 -14.37 -0.92 -11.46
C LEU A 54 -13.30 -1.60 -10.60
N ALA A 55 -13.22 -2.94 -10.57
CA ALA A 55 -12.22 -3.65 -9.78
C ALA A 55 -10.79 -3.43 -10.27
N THR A 56 -10.56 -3.21 -11.57
CA THR A 56 -9.22 -2.89 -12.10
C THR A 56 -8.70 -1.53 -11.63
N GLN A 57 -9.60 -0.67 -11.14
CA GLN A 57 -9.32 0.67 -10.67
C GLN A 57 -9.00 0.68 -9.17
N VAL A 58 -9.04 -0.46 -8.48
CA VAL A 58 -8.82 -0.54 -7.04
C VAL A 58 -7.58 -1.37 -6.72
N THR A 59 -6.60 -0.74 -6.09
CA THR A 59 -5.42 -1.43 -5.54
C THR A 59 -5.58 -1.60 -4.04
N ASN A 60 -5.89 -2.83 -3.61
CA ASN A 60 -5.96 -3.21 -2.20
C ASN A 60 -4.60 -3.76 -1.74
N TYR A 61 -3.81 -2.95 -1.02
CA TYR A 61 -2.44 -3.28 -0.62
C TYR A 61 -2.35 -4.34 0.49
N LYS A 62 -3.42 -4.44 1.29
CA LYS A 62 -3.52 -5.40 2.40
C LYS A 62 -4.35 -6.63 2.05
N LYS A 63 -4.80 -6.73 0.79
CA LYS A 63 -5.36 -7.97 0.27
C LYS A 63 -4.28 -9.02 0.41
N LYS A 64 -4.53 -10.04 1.24
CA LYS A 64 -3.65 -11.21 1.35
C LYS A 64 -3.34 -11.69 -0.07
N ALA A 65 -2.09 -11.53 -0.52
CA ALA A 65 -1.57 -12.44 -1.52
C ALA A 65 -1.79 -13.86 -0.97
N ALA A 66 -2.00 -14.86 -1.83
CA ALA A 66 -2.32 -16.23 -1.44
C ALA A 66 -1.32 -16.91 -0.46
N SER A 67 -0.24 -16.22 -0.07
CA SER A 67 0.60 -16.55 1.07
C SER A 67 -0.12 -16.16 2.38
N THR A 68 -0.87 -17.11 2.94
CA THR A 68 -1.30 -17.12 4.35
C THR A 68 -0.14 -17.27 5.34
N THR A 69 1.09 -17.21 4.85
CA THR A 69 2.26 -17.70 5.55
C THR A 69 3.11 -16.54 6.05
N LYS A 70 3.51 -16.67 7.32
CA LYS A 70 4.58 -15.86 7.91
C LYS A 70 5.74 -15.83 6.91
N ALA A 71 6.33 -14.67 6.67
CA ALA A 71 7.59 -14.57 5.93
C ALA A 71 8.61 -15.50 6.58
N THR A 72 9.04 -16.55 5.89
CA THR A 72 9.97 -17.51 6.48
C THR A 72 11.35 -17.37 5.90
N ARG A 73 12.31 -17.28 6.81
CA ARG A 73 13.74 -17.12 6.52
C ARG A 73 14.41 -18.44 6.15
N THR A 74 13.73 -19.54 6.46
CA THR A 74 14.20 -20.92 6.37
C THR A 74 13.00 -21.79 5.97
N ILE A 75 13.23 -23.09 5.85
CA ILE A 75 12.17 -24.06 5.68
C ILE A 75 11.26 -24.06 6.92
N ASP A 76 9.97 -23.92 6.70
CA ASP A 76 8.92 -24.07 7.69
C ASP A 76 7.63 -24.58 7.01
N ALA A 77 6.50 -24.54 7.72
CA ALA A 77 5.22 -25.01 7.21
C ALA A 77 4.74 -24.31 5.92
N SER A 78 5.28 -23.15 5.54
CA SER A 78 4.85 -22.43 4.35
C SER A 78 5.48 -22.90 3.04
N ASN A 79 6.63 -23.58 3.13
CA ASN A 79 7.50 -23.85 1.98
C ASN A 79 8.07 -25.28 1.99
N THR A 80 7.60 -26.16 2.88
CA THR A 80 8.05 -27.56 2.96
C THR A 80 7.98 -28.29 1.62
N ASP A 81 6.95 -28.02 0.82
CA ASP A 81 6.73 -28.67 -0.47
C ASP A 81 7.83 -28.35 -1.49
N ILE A 82 8.51 -27.20 -1.35
CA ILE A 82 9.65 -26.82 -2.20
C ILE A 82 10.85 -27.76 -1.94
N PHE A 83 10.99 -28.23 -0.70
CA PHE A 83 12.16 -28.98 -0.19
C PHE A 83 11.85 -30.45 0.11
N GLU A 84 10.75 -30.99 -0.42
CA GLU A 84 10.31 -32.35 -0.18
C GLU A 84 11.44 -33.38 -0.43
N GLY A 85 11.65 -34.26 0.55
CA GLY A 85 12.69 -35.30 0.52
C GLY A 85 14.05 -34.88 1.09
N VAL A 86 14.26 -33.58 1.32
CA VAL A 86 15.50 -33.02 1.93
C VAL A 86 15.22 -31.98 3.01
N ILE A 87 14.05 -32.04 3.65
CA ILE A 87 13.73 -31.19 4.81
C ILE A 87 14.63 -31.57 5.98
N ASP A 88 14.74 -32.87 6.26
CA ASP A 88 15.53 -33.41 7.36
C ASP A 88 16.24 -34.70 6.95
N MET A 89 17.26 -35.08 7.73
CA MET A 89 17.79 -36.44 7.70
C MET A 89 16.71 -37.39 8.23
N PRO A 90 16.38 -38.49 7.53
CA PRO A 90 15.54 -39.54 8.11
C PRO A 90 16.13 -40.09 9.41
N ALA A 91 15.29 -40.75 10.23
CA ALA A 91 15.81 -41.51 11.35
C ALA A 91 16.72 -42.65 10.84
N GLU A 92 17.82 -42.90 11.54
CA GLU A 92 18.73 -44.00 11.22
C GLU A 92 17.96 -45.34 11.24
N PRO A 93 17.90 -46.06 10.10
CA PRO A 93 17.13 -47.30 10.03
C PRO A 93 17.89 -48.48 10.64
N ALA A 94 17.15 -49.45 11.17
CA ALA A 94 17.72 -50.75 11.51
C ALA A 94 18.04 -51.55 10.24
N VAL A 95 19.10 -52.37 10.30
CA VAL A 95 19.42 -53.32 9.23
C VAL A 95 18.35 -54.41 9.21
N PRO A 96 17.69 -54.68 8.07
CA PRO A 96 16.69 -55.74 7.96
C PRO A 96 17.30 -57.12 8.23
N ALA A 97 16.53 -58.01 8.85
CA ALA A 97 17.00 -59.35 9.21
C ALA A 97 17.33 -60.21 7.97
N GLU A 98 16.67 -59.93 6.85
CA GLU A 98 16.87 -60.57 5.54
C GLU A 98 18.06 -60.02 4.76
N ALA A 99 18.78 -59.01 5.28
CA ALA A 99 19.91 -58.39 4.59
C ALA A 99 21.06 -59.39 4.38
N ILE A 100 21.44 -59.60 3.12
CA ILE A 100 22.52 -60.51 2.75
C ILE A 100 23.87 -59.83 2.95
N ASP A 101 24.75 -60.47 3.71
CA ASP A 101 26.07 -59.92 4.02
C ASP A 101 27.08 -60.14 2.89
N LEU A 102 27.51 -59.05 2.25
CA LEU A 102 28.46 -59.05 1.15
C LEU A 102 29.86 -59.54 1.55
N VAL A 103 30.17 -59.56 2.85
CA VAL A 103 31.42 -60.15 3.36
C VAL A 103 31.50 -61.65 3.06
N SER A 104 30.35 -62.34 3.03
CA SER A 104 30.26 -63.80 2.82
C SER A 104 29.55 -64.20 1.52
N ALA A 105 29.03 -63.22 0.76
CA ALA A 105 28.27 -63.47 -0.46
C ALA A 105 29.17 -64.02 -1.59
N PRO A 106 28.67 -64.97 -2.40
CA PRO A 106 29.41 -65.47 -3.56
C PRO A 106 29.59 -64.37 -4.61
N GLN A 107 30.80 -64.29 -5.17
CA GLN A 107 31.12 -63.39 -6.28
C GLN A 107 30.80 -64.04 -7.62
N TRP A 108 30.63 -63.22 -8.67
CA TRP A 108 30.41 -63.63 -10.06
C TRP A 108 29.13 -64.45 -10.31
N THR A 109 28.22 -64.48 -9.33
CA THR A 109 26.92 -65.15 -9.41
C THR A 109 25.84 -64.15 -9.03
N ALA A 110 24.68 -64.24 -9.68
CA ALA A 110 23.53 -63.42 -9.35
C ALA A 110 23.12 -63.61 -7.89
N LEU A 111 23.04 -62.52 -7.14
CA LEU A 111 22.59 -62.53 -5.75
C LEU A 111 21.07 -62.37 -5.72
N SER A 112 20.37 -63.24 -4.99
CA SER A 112 18.92 -63.14 -4.80
C SER A 112 18.59 -62.07 -3.75
N GLY A 113 17.44 -61.41 -3.87
CA GLY A 113 17.02 -60.34 -2.95
C GLY A 113 17.48 -58.93 -3.35
N ASN A 114 17.02 -57.93 -2.60
CA ASN A 114 17.24 -56.50 -2.86
C ASN A 114 17.84 -55.75 -1.67
N VAL A 115 18.20 -56.45 -0.59
CA VAL A 115 18.71 -55.85 0.64
C VAL A 115 20.01 -56.53 1.02
N PHE A 116 21.07 -55.74 1.14
CA PHE A 116 22.43 -56.20 1.39
C PHE A 116 23.07 -55.41 2.53
N LYS A 117 24.08 -56.00 3.17
CA LYS A 117 24.86 -55.32 4.18
C LYS A 117 26.34 -55.63 4.09
N ILE A 118 27.16 -54.82 4.75
CA ILE A 118 28.57 -55.08 4.99
C ILE A 118 28.77 -54.98 6.49
N SER A 119 28.97 -56.14 7.13
CA SER A 119 29.05 -56.22 8.60
C SER A 119 30.41 -55.82 9.17
N SER A 120 31.48 -55.95 8.39
CA SER A 120 32.85 -55.67 8.82
C SER A 120 33.82 -55.57 7.63
N GLY A 121 35.04 -55.11 7.91
CA GLY A 121 36.11 -55.07 6.91
C GLY A 121 35.92 -54.00 5.84
N ASN A 122 36.69 -54.08 4.75
CA ASN A 122 36.58 -53.19 3.60
C ASN A 122 36.15 -53.99 2.37
N ILE A 123 34.96 -53.70 1.83
CA ILE A 123 34.45 -54.31 0.61
C ILE A 123 34.54 -53.29 -0.53
N ALA A 124 35.27 -53.64 -1.58
CA ALA A 124 35.24 -52.92 -2.84
C ALA A 124 34.05 -53.42 -3.68
N LEU A 125 33.06 -52.54 -3.88
CA LEU A 125 31.92 -52.84 -4.74
C LEU A 125 32.35 -52.68 -6.19
N THR A 126 32.25 -53.76 -6.95
CA THR A 126 32.55 -53.87 -8.38
C THR A 126 31.49 -54.77 -9.03
N ASN A 127 31.60 -55.03 -10.34
CA ASN A 127 30.73 -55.96 -11.07
C ASN A 127 30.76 -57.42 -10.57
N GLN A 128 31.66 -57.76 -9.65
CA GLN A 128 31.72 -59.09 -9.04
C GLN A 128 30.48 -59.39 -8.16
N PHE A 129 29.80 -58.36 -7.66
CA PHE A 129 28.57 -58.49 -6.88
C PHE A 129 27.36 -58.18 -7.80
N GLN A 130 26.80 -59.22 -8.41
CA GLN A 130 25.69 -59.11 -9.36
C GLN A 130 24.34 -58.92 -8.62
N MET A 131 24.07 -57.69 -8.19
CA MET A 131 22.86 -57.28 -7.49
C MET A 131 21.91 -56.51 -8.40
N SER A 132 20.61 -56.49 -8.05
CA SER A 132 19.63 -55.60 -8.67
C SER A 132 20.06 -54.13 -8.55
N ASN A 133 19.94 -53.36 -9.62
CA ASN A 133 20.26 -51.92 -9.65
C ASN A 133 19.33 -51.04 -8.81
N THR A 134 18.39 -51.63 -8.05
CA THR A 134 17.53 -50.94 -7.06
C THR A 134 17.80 -51.42 -5.63
N ALA A 135 18.88 -52.18 -5.44
CA ALA A 135 19.21 -52.76 -4.15
C ALA A 135 19.56 -51.71 -3.10
N THR A 136 19.24 -52.01 -1.84
CA THR A 136 19.67 -51.21 -0.68
C THR A 136 20.86 -51.87 0.00
N ILE A 137 21.93 -51.11 0.26
CA ILE A 137 23.18 -51.58 0.86
C ILE A 137 23.40 -50.85 2.18
N TYR A 138 23.46 -51.60 3.28
CA TYR A 138 23.77 -51.08 4.63
C TYR A 138 25.25 -51.25 4.94
N VAL A 139 25.93 -50.18 5.35
CA VAL A 139 27.32 -50.23 5.81
C VAL A 139 27.33 -50.11 7.33
N GLU A 140 27.55 -51.23 8.02
CA GLU A 140 27.47 -51.31 9.48
C GLU A 140 28.69 -50.66 10.17
N SER A 141 28.61 -50.49 11.49
CA SER A 141 29.69 -49.92 12.30
C SER A 141 30.98 -50.73 12.16
N GLY A 142 32.09 -50.06 11.83
CA GLY A 142 33.39 -50.69 11.62
C GLY A 142 33.60 -51.28 10.22
N ALA A 143 32.58 -51.22 9.35
CA ALA A 143 32.69 -51.60 7.95
C ALA A 143 33.03 -50.40 7.03
N THR A 144 33.67 -50.70 5.91
CA THR A 144 33.94 -49.75 4.82
C THR A 144 33.41 -50.30 3.51
N LEU A 145 32.62 -49.50 2.79
CA LEU A 145 32.27 -49.70 1.39
C LEU A 145 33.17 -48.81 0.54
N THR A 146 34.03 -49.40 -0.28
CA THR A 146 34.74 -48.67 -1.34
C THR A 146 33.95 -48.79 -2.63
N TYR A 147 33.31 -47.70 -3.07
CA TYR A 147 32.53 -47.70 -4.30
C TYR A 147 33.47 -47.58 -5.50
N ASN A 148 33.66 -48.71 -6.19
CA ASN A 148 34.51 -48.83 -7.39
C ASN A 148 33.70 -49.49 -8.51
N TYR A 149 32.55 -48.90 -8.80
CA TYR A 149 31.65 -49.41 -9.82
C TYR A 149 31.11 -48.31 -10.73
N TRP A 150 30.80 -48.69 -11.97
CA TRP A 150 30.29 -47.78 -13.02
C TRP A 150 28.77 -47.83 -13.15
N ASP A 151 28.15 -48.87 -12.62
CA ASP A 151 26.70 -48.96 -12.52
C ASP A 151 26.20 -48.27 -11.23
N GLY A 152 24.89 -48.08 -11.11
CA GLY A 152 24.27 -47.49 -9.92
C GLY A 152 22.77 -47.76 -9.82
N GLY A 153 22.03 -46.80 -9.24
CA GLY A 153 20.62 -46.94 -8.85
C GLY A 153 20.41 -47.52 -7.44
N TYR A 154 21.51 -47.86 -6.75
CA TYR A 154 21.45 -48.38 -5.39
C TYR A 154 21.01 -47.31 -4.38
N LYS A 155 20.44 -47.77 -3.27
CA LYS A 155 20.30 -46.97 -2.05
C LYS A 155 21.39 -47.38 -1.07
N ILE A 156 22.33 -46.50 -0.75
CA ILE A 156 23.42 -46.77 0.19
C ILE A 156 23.11 -46.10 1.53
N ILE A 157 23.06 -46.89 2.59
CA ILE A 157 22.80 -46.41 3.95
C ILE A 157 24.07 -46.65 4.77
N VAL A 158 24.81 -45.57 5.03
CA VAL A 158 26.02 -45.62 5.83
C VAL A 158 25.65 -45.38 7.28
N LEU A 159 25.57 -46.45 8.08
CA LEU A 159 25.18 -46.37 9.48
C LEU A 159 26.26 -45.69 10.32
N LYS A 160 25.90 -45.29 11.54
CA LYS A 160 26.83 -44.70 12.48
C LYS A 160 28.01 -45.64 12.74
N GLY A 161 29.22 -45.15 12.51
CA GLY A 161 30.46 -45.92 12.60
C GLY A 161 30.87 -46.64 11.30
N GLY A 162 30.00 -46.67 10.28
CA GLY A 162 30.34 -47.15 8.94
C GLY A 162 31.05 -46.07 8.10
N LYS A 163 31.70 -46.51 7.01
CA LYS A 163 32.44 -45.64 6.08
C LYS A 163 32.10 -45.94 4.62
N LEU A 164 31.87 -44.90 3.83
CA LEU A 164 31.82 -44.97 2.37
C LEU A 164 33.02 -44.24 1.77
N VAL A 165 33.72 -44.88 0.83
CA VAL A 165 34.78 -44.26 0.03
C VAL A 165 34.27 -44.15 -1.41
N ASP A 166 33.97 -42.94 -1.87
CA ASP A 166 33.61 -42.69 -3.27
C ASP A 166 34.88 -42.48 -4.09
N SER A 167 35.47 -43.60 -4.50
CA SER A 167 36.81 -43.61 -5.09
C SER A 167 36.84 -43.03 -6.51
N TYR A 168 35.78 -43.25 -7.30
CA TYR A 168 35.65 -42.76 -8.69
C TYR A 168 34.65 -41.61 -8.86
N GLY A 169 34.03 -41.13 -7.78
CA GLY A 169 32.98 -40.09 -7.86
C GLY A 169 31.67 -40.61 -8.47
N ASN A 170 31.43 -41.92 -8.42
CA ASN A 170 30.25 -42.55 -8.99
C ASN A 170 29.18 -42.84 -7.94
N ALA A 171 29.53 -42.93 -6.65
CA ALA A 171 28.53 -43.25 -5.62
C ALA A 171 27.50 -42.13 -5.51
N THR A 172 27.92 -40.88 -5.26
CA THR A 172 26.97 -39.75 -5.16
C THR A 172 26.34 -39.35 -6.50
N LYS A 173 26.98 -39.77 -7.59
CA LYS A 173 26.53 -39.48 -8.95
C LYS A 173 25.47 -40.46 -9.45
N LEU A 174 25.41 -41.68 -8.93
CA LEU A 174 24.54 -42.74 -9.46
C LEU A 174 23.62 -43.37 -8.41
N CYS A 175 23.81 -43.09 -7.11
CA CYS A 175 23.08 -43.75 -6.02
C CYS A 175 22.40 -42.74 -5.11
N ASP A 176 21.29 -43.16 -4.50
CA ASP A 176 20.72 -42.46 -3.35
C ASP A 176 21.52 -42.83 -2.09
N ILE A 177 21.90 -41.84 -1.28
CA ILE A 177 22.79 -42.04 -0.12
C ILE A 177 22.22 -41.38 1.13
N ASP A 178 22.06 -42.17 2.18
CA ASP A 178 21.78 -41.72 3.54
C ASP A 178 23.02 -41.98 4.42
N ASN A 179 23.80 -40.94 4.72
CA ASN A 179 25.06 -41.03 5.45
C ASN A 179 24.95 -40.53 6.91
N TYR A 180 24.84 -41.47 7.84
CA TYR A 180 24.97 -41.29 9.30
C TYR A 180 26.42 -41.52 9.79
N GLY A 181 27.20 -42.28 9.01
CA GLY A 181 28.60 -42.61 9.24
C GLY A 181 29.58 -41.57 8.68
N THR A 182 30.60 -42.03 7.95
CA THR A 182 31.60 -41.17 7.32
C THR A 182 31.65 -41.42 5.82
N ILE A 183 31.95 -40.37 5.07
CA ILE A 183 32.17 -40.47 3.63
C ILE A 183 33.50 -39.80 3.27
N GLU A 184 34.25 -40.42 2.36
CA GLU A 184 35.51 -39.92 1.82
C GLU A 184 35.41 -39.76 0.31
N PHE A 185 35.84 -38.59 -0.19
CA PHE A 185 35.83 -38.26 -1.61
C PHE A 185 37.26 -38.18 -2.14
N SER A 186 37.60 -39.07 -3.08
CA SER A 186 38.94 -39.08 -3.67
C SER A 186 39.11 -38.06 -4.79
N HIS A 187 38.04 -37.71 -5.51
CA HIS A 187 38.09 -36.81 -6.66
C HIS A 187 38.04 -35.33 -6.27
N ASP A 188 38.63 -34.47 -7.10
CA ASP A 188 38.63 -33.01 -6.90
C ASP A 188 37.27 -32.38 -7.21
N ARG A 189 36.46 -33.03 -8.05
CA ARG A 189 35.07 -32.68 -8.31
C ARG A 189 34.17 -33.76 -7.75
N ILE A 190 33.15 -33.35 -6.99
CA ILE A 190 32.14 -34.21 -6.39
C ILE A 190 30.81 -33.88 -7.07
N ASP A 191 30.25 -34.84 -7.80
CA ASP A 191 28.94 -34.69 -8.45
C ASP A 191 27.89 -35.45 -7.64
N ILE A 192 26.87 -34.73 -7.16
CA ILE A 192 25.68 -35.25 -6.48
C ILE A 192 24.50 -35.14 -7.44
N ASN A 193 24.20 -36.21 -8.17
CA ASN A 193 23.11 -36.23 -9.15
C ASN A 193 21.83 -36.90 -8.62
N HIS A 194 21.94 -37.66 -7.54
CA HIS A 194 20.83 -38.35 -6.88
C HIS A 194 20.59 -37.80 -5.47
N THR A 195 19.75 -38.45 -4.68
CA THR A 195 19.47 -38.00 -3.31
C THR A 195 20.70 -38.25 -2.43
N PHE A 196 21.25 -37.20 -1.83
CA PHE A 196 22.34 -37.32 -0.87
C PHE A 196 21.96 -36.62 0.42
N ARG A 197 21.95 -37.35 1.53
CA ARG A 197 21.63 -36.80 2.84
C ARG A 197 22.70 -37.18 3.84
N THR A 198 23.18 -36.22 4.61
CA THR A 198 24.09 -36.48 5.72
C THR A 198 23.75 -35.64 6.93
N SER A 199 23.83 -36.23 8.12
CA SER A 199 23.63 -35.52 9.39
C SER A 199 24.87 -34.75 9.86
N LYS A 200 25.94 -34.72 9.06
CA LYS A 200 27.25 -34.17 9.44
C LYS A 200 27.64 -32.96 8.59
N ASN A 201 28.71 -32.29 9.02
CA ASN A 201 29.41 -31.31 8.18
C ASN A 201 29.99 -32.01 6.95
N LEU A 202 29.91 -31.34 5.79
CA LEU A 202 30.68 -31.68 4.61
C LEU A 202 31.84 -30.69 4.47
N ASN A 203 33.03 -31.11 4.91
CA ASN A 203 34.26 -30.33 4.71
C ASN A 203 35.06 -30.91 3.56
N VAL A 204 34.93 -30.28 2.40
CA VAL A 204 35.66 -30.60 1.16
C VAL A 204 36.35 -29.34 0.63
N ALA A 205 36.95 -28.58 1.56
CA ALA A 205 37.73 -27.38 1.22
C ALA A 205 38.75 -27.70 0.11
N GLY A 206 38.79 -26.86 -0.92
CA GLY A 206 39.65 -27.06 -2.09
C GLY A 206 39.04 -27.89 -3.22
N LYS A 207 37.96 -28.63 -2.99
CA LYS A 207 37.25 -29.42 -4.00
C LYS A 207 36.04 -28.68 -4.55
N TYR A 208 35.63 -29.02 -5.78
CA TYR A 208 34.41 -28.51 -6.43
C TYR A 208 33.22 -29.40 -6.10
N LEU A 209 32.11 -28.80 -5.66
CA LEU A 209 30.87 -29.51 -5.35
C LEU A 209 29.80 -29.15 -6.37
N ALA A 210 29.35 -30.11 -7.17
CA ALA A 210 28.25 -29.95 -8.10
C ALA A 210 27.05 -30.77 -7.61
N ILE A 211 25.88 -30.15 -7.56
CA ILE A 211 24.64 -30.78 -7.09
C ILE A 211 23.59 -30.59 -8.17
N SER A 212 23.11 -31.68 -8.75
CA SER A 212 21.98 -31.69 -9.69
C SER A 212 20.76 -32.43 -9.11
N GLY A 213 20.98 -33.27 -8.08
CA GLY A 213 19.93 -34.02 -7.39
C GLY A 213 19.35 -33.30 -6.18
N LYS A 214 18.87 -34.07 -5.21
CA LYS A 214 18.37 -33.58 -3.92
C LYS A 214 19.46 -33.72 -2.86
N ALA A 215 19.79 -32.65 -2.13
CA ALA A 215 20.82 -32.71 -1.09
C ALA A 215 20.38 -32.16 0.26
N TYR A 216 20.66 -32.91 1.34
CA TYR A 216 20.51 -32.45 2.73
C TYR A 216 21.87 -32.52 3.45
N PHE A 217 22.22 -31.42 4.12
CA PHE A 217 23.40 -31.33 4.98
C PHE A 217 22.96 -30.85 6.37
N GLY A 218 23.06 -31.74 7.36
CA GLY A 218 22.71 -31.46 8.75
C GLY A 218 23.69 -30.52 9.48
N GLY A 219 24.81 -30.17 8.84
CA GLY A 219 25.81 -29.27 9.37
C GLY A 219 26.38 -28.30 8.32
N ASN A 220 27.59 -27.81 8.55
CA ASN A 220 28.27 -26.86 7.67
C ASN A 220 28.75 -27.52 6.37
N VAL A 221 28.71 -26.76 5.28
CA VAL A 221 29.30 -27.13 3.99
C VAL A 221 30.44 -26.16 3.68
N THR A 222 31.66 -26.70 3.59
CA THR A 222 32.85 -25.96 3.17
C THR A 222 33.37 -26.58 1.88
N THR A 223 33.48 -25.78 0.82
CA THR A 223 33.90 -26.22 -0.51
C THR A 223 34.67 -25.11 -1.22
N LYS A 224 35.43 -25.43 -2.28
CA LYS A 224 36.03 -24.39 -3.14
C LYS A 224 34.92 -23.62 -3.85
N ALA A 225 34.12 -24.30 -4.66
CA ALA A 225 32.99 -23.72 -5.37
C ALA A 225 31.80 -24.68 -5.39
N LEU A 226 30.59 -24.12 -5.40
CA LEU A 226 29.34 -24.85 -5.43
C LEU A 226 28.62 -24.57 -6.76
N TYR A 227 28.24 -25.63 -7.47
CA TYR A 227 27.44 -25.59 -8.70
C TYR A 227 26.11 -26.32 -8.47
N PRO A 228 25.08 -25.62 -7.97
CA PRO A 228 23.77 -26.22 -7.72
C PRO A 228 22.94 -26.15 -9.02
N GLY A 229 23.06 -27.14 -9.91
CA GLY A 229 22.45 -27.14 -11.24
C GLY A 229 21.03 -27.72 -11.26
N GLY A 230 20.02 -26.91 -10.94
CA GLY A 230 18.61 -27.34 -10.89
C GLY A 230 18.28 -28.18 -9.65
N SER A 231 19.19 -28.21 -8.67
CA SER A 231 19.04 -29.01 -7.44
C SER A 231 17.98 -28.46 -6.49
N THR A 232 17.52 -29.33 -5.60
CA THR A 232 16.89 -28.94 -4.32
C THR A 232 17.87 -29.22 -3.19
N THR A 233 18.39 -28.17 -2.56
CA THR A 233 19.45 -28.28 -1.54
C THR A 233 19.02 -27.64 -0.23
N ASN A 234 19.27 -28.32 0.89
CA ASN A 234 19.05 -27.82 2.24
C ASN A 234 20.30 -27.97 3.09
N ILE A 235 20.83 -26.86 3.62
CA ILE A 235 22.00 -26.80 4.47
C ILE A 235 21.57 -26.21 5.82
N LYS A 236 21.71 -26.99 6.90
CA LYS A 236 21.35 -26.57 8.26
C LYS A 236 22.44 -25.71 8.93
N GLY A 237 23.69 -25.82 8.47
CA GLY A 237 24.82 -25.02 8.94
C GLY A 237 25.20 -23.89 7.98
N ASP A 238 26.45 -23.47 8.08
CA ASP A 238 27.05 -22.46 7.19
C ASP A 238 27.37 -23.03 5.80
N LEU A 239 27.26 -22.17 4.78
CA LEU A 239 27.83 -22.42 3.45
C LEU A 239 29.03 -21.49 3.24
N GLN A 240 30.21 -22.09 3.17
CA GLN A 240 31.48 -21.37 2.98
C GLN A 240 32.14 -21.79 1.66
N LEU A 241 32.21 -20.86 0.72
CA LEU A 241 32.96 -21.01 -0.53
C LEU A 241 34.38 -20.47 -0.37
N GLY A 242 35.26 -20.82 -1.31
CA GLY A 242 36.59 -20.21 -1.42
C GLY A 242 36.49 -18.69 -1.57
N GLU A 243 37.47 -17.96 -1.04
CA GLU A 243 37.43 -16.48 -0.95
C GLU A 243 37.18 -15.78 -2.29
N ASN A 244 37.58 -16.41 -3.40
CA ASN A 244 37.45 -15.86 -4.75
C ASN A 244 36.24 -16.37 -5.53
N GLU A 245 35.42 -17.24 -4.94
CA GLU A 245 34.40 -18.02 -5.63
C GLU A 245 33.01 -17.40 -5.39
N GLY A 246 32.21 -17.35 -6.46
CA GLY A 246 30.83 -16.88 -6.42
C GLY A 246 29.84 -18.02 -6.22
N LEU A 247 28.66 -17.69 -5.71
CA LEU A 247 27.51 -18.59 -5.67
C LEU A 247 26.53 -18.17 -6.76
N LYS A 248 26.32 -19.05 -7.76
CA LYS A 248 25.31 -18.85 -8.81
C LYS A 248 24.23 -19.92 -8.71
N LEU A 249 22.98 -19.49 -8.63
CA LEU A 249 21.80 -20.34 -8.74
C LEU A 249 21.13 -20.04 -10.09
N ASP A 250 20.92 -21.11 -10.86
CA ASP A 250 20.40 -21.04 -12.22
C ASP A 250 19.39 -22.17 -12.46
N ALA A 251 18.73 -22.17 -13.60
CA ALA A 251 18.00 -23.32 -14.10
C ALA A 251 18.93 -24.21 -14.94
N VAL A 252 18.80 -25.52 -14.79
CA VAL A 252 19.42 -26.50 -15.67
C VAL A 252 18.32 -27.38 -16.23
N ASN A 253 18.27 -27.54 -17.55
CA ASN A 253 17.18 -28.25 -18.24
C ASN A 253 15.79 -27.74 -17.82
N GLU A 254 15.61 -26.41 -17.77
CA GLU A 254 14.36 -25.74 -17.38
C GLU A 254 13.91 -26.00 -15.93
N VAL A 255 14.74 -26.62 -15.10
CA VAL A 255 14.46 -26.84 -13.67
C VAL A 255 15.20 -25.78 -12.85
N PRO A 256 14.50 -24.84 -12.18
CA PRO A 256 15.14 -23.83 -11.35
C PRO A 256 15.74 -24.43 -10.09
N THR A 257 16.91 -23.91 -9.70
CA THR A 257 17.54 -24.28 -8.42
C THR A 257 16.77 -23.75 -7.22
N LYS A 258 16.61 -24.60 -6.21
CA LYS A 258 15.99 -24.28 -4.92
C LYS A 258 16.98 -24.56 -3.81
N MET A 259 17.36 -23.54 -3.05
CA MET A 259 18.35 -23.70 -1.98
C MET A 259 17.86 -23.05 -0.68
N ASN A 260 18.06 -23.76 0.42
CA ASN A 260 17.95 -23.25 1.78
C ASN A 260 19.29 -23.35 2.49
N VAL A 261 19.70 -22.26 3.15
CA VAL A 261 20.85 -22.24 4.07
C VAL A 261 20.41 -21.59 5.36
N ASP A 262 20.34 -22.37 6.44
CA ASP A 262 19.95 -21.88 7.75
C ASP A 262 21.05 -21.04 8.40
N GLY A 263 22.32 -21.43 8.22
CA GLY A 263 23.48 -20.71 8.71
C GLY A 263 23.90 -19.56 7.80
N LYS A 264 25.18 -19.18 7.91
CA LYS A 264 25.76 -18.06 7.18
C LYS A 264 26.25 -18.49 5.80
N ILE A 265 25.91 -17.71 4.77
CA ILE A 265 26.50 -17.84 3.44
C ILE A 265 27.70 -16.89 3.33
N THR A 266 28.86 -17.39 2.91
CA THR A 266 30.04 -16.57 2.59
C THR A 266 30.51 -16.86 1.16
N ALA A 267 30.49 -15.83 0.31
CA ALA A 267 30.90 -15.92 -1.10
C ALA A 267 31.41 -14.56 -1.60
N LYS A 268 32.14 -14.58 -2.73
CA LYS A 268 32.58 -13.34 -3.39
C LYS A 268 31.40 -12.59 -4.02
N ARG A 269 30.55 -13.32 -4.74
CA ARG A 269 29.35 -12.83 -5.43
C ARG A 269 28.18 -13.77 -5.22
N LEU A 270 26.96 -13.25 -5.33
CA LEU A 270 25.73 -14.03 -5.35
C LEU A 270 24.92 -13.67 -6.60
N GLU A 271 24.62 -14.66 -7.42
CA GLU A 271 23.82 -14.51 -8.64
C GLU A 271 22.62 -15.47 -8.60
N LEU A 272 21.41 -14.94 -8.79
CA LEU A 272 20.22 -15.74 -9.04
C LEU A 272 19.63 -15.37 -10.41
N THR A 273 19.37 -16.37 -11.24
CA THR A 273 18.68 -16.23 -12.54
C THR A 273 17.67 -17.37 -12.74
N ASN A 274 16.86 -17.27 -13.80
CA ASN A 274 15.93 -18.28 -14.32
C ASN A 274 15.00 -18.91 -13.26
N GLY A 275 14.32 -18.06 -12.48
CA GLY A 275 13.32 -18.47 -11.49
C GLY A 275 13.87 -19.20 -10.26
N SER A 276 15.18 -19.21 -10.05
CA SER A 276 15.80 -19.83 -8.86
C SER A 276 15.40 -19.14 -7.56
N ILE A 277 15.45 -19.92 -6.47
CA ILE A 277 15.00 -19.51 -5.13
C ILE A 277 16.10 -19.77 -4.11
N LEU A 278 16.42 -18.75 -3.31
CA LEU A 278 17.34 -18.87 -2.16
C LEU A 278 16.67 -18.40 -0.87
N TYR A 279 16.66 -19.26 0.13
CA TYR A 279 16.37 -18.93 1.52
C TYR A 279 17.67 -18.77 2.31
N SER A 280 17.98 -17.53 2.71
CA SER A 280 19.13 -17.19 3.56
C SER A 280 18.65 -16.91 5.00
N GLY A 281 18.70 -17.96 5.83
CA GLY A 281 18.14 -18.00 7.18
C GLY A 281 18.81 -17.05 8.17
N CYS A 282 20.10 -17.25 8.42
CA CYS A 282 20.88 -16.43 9.35
C CYS A 282 21.33 -15.14 8.64
N GLY A 283 22.08 -15.27 7.55
CA GLY A 283 22.47 -14.16 6.70
C GLY A 283 23.51 -14.52 5.65
N ALA A 284 23.70 -13.63 4.68
CA ALA A 284 24.68 -13.76 3.63
C ALA A 284 25.70 -12.61 3.69
N VAL A 285 26.99 -12.96 3.73
CA VAL A 285 28.10 -12.02 3.61
C VAL A 285 28.72 -12.20 2.24
N ILE A 286 28.37 -11.28 1.35
CA ILE A 286 28.80 -11.25 -0.04
C ILE A 286 29.83 -10.13 -0.18
N ASN A 287 31.06 -10.47 -0.57
CA ASN A 287 32.16 -9.51 -0.54
C ASN A 287 32.03 -8.41 -1.61
N GLU A 288 31.36 -8.71 -2.73
CA GLU A 288 31.14 -7.79 -3.84
C GLU A 288 29.64 -7.65 -4.14
N GLU A 289 29.18 -8.30 -5.21
CA GLU A 289 27.89 -8.03 -5.82
C GLU A 289 26.86 -9.13 -5.56
N VAL A 290 25.63 -8.69 -5.32
CA VAL A 290 24.41 -9.51 -5.36
C VAL A 290 23.62 -9.08 -6.59
N TYR A 291 23.38 -10.01 -7.50
CA TYR A 291 22.63 -9.79 -8.74
C TYR A 291 21.47 -10.79 -8.83
N ILE A 292 20.24 -10.29 -8.87
CA ILE A 292 19.03 -11.11 -9.02
C ILE A 292 18.23 -10.68 -10.26
N THR A 293 17.84 -11.63 -11.10
CA THR A 293 17.12 -11.39 -12.36
C THR A 293 16.10 -12.50 -12.64
N ASP A 294 15.30 -12.37 -13.70
CA ASP A 294 14.48 -13.43 -14.31
C ASP A 294 13.54 -14.14 -13.33
N ASN A 295 12.67 -13.37 -12.66
CA ASN A 295 11.65 -13.86 -11.74
C ASN A 295 12.17 -14.70 -10.56
N THR A 296 13.43 -14.49 -10.15
CA THR A 296 14.02 -15.15 -8.99
C THR A 296 13.48 -14.64 -7.65
N ALA A 297 13.69 -15.39 -6.58
CA ALA A 297 13.34 -14.97 -5.22
C ALA A 297 14.50 -15.18 -4.24
N LEU A 298 14.96 -14.08 -3.64
CA LEU A 298 15.94 -14.07 -2.56
C LEU A 298 15.25 -13.71 -1.23
N HIS A 299 15.13 -14.66 -0.32
CA HIS A 299 14.66 -14.42 1.05
C HIS A 299 15.89 -14.11 1.92
N ALA A 300 15.96 -12.88 2.44
CA ALA A 300 17.14 -12.39 3.16
C ALA A 300 16.81 -11.84 4.54
N LYS A 301 17.43 -12.42 5.58
CA LYS A 301 17.41 -11.86 6.93
C LYS A 301 18.47 -10.78 7.10
N TYR A 302 19.75 -11.16 7.00
CA TYR A 302 20.87 -10.24 6.95
C TYR A 302 21.59 -10.42 5.62
N LEU A 303 21.89 -9.32 4.93
CA LEU A 303 22.69 -9.34 3.70
C LEU A 303 23.74 -8.25 3.77
N LYS A 304 25.01 -8.62 3.68
CA LYS A 304 26.11 -7.68 3.49
C LYS A 304 26.58 -7.75 2.04
N CYS A 305 26.73 -6.60 1.40
CA CYS A 305 27.20 -6.50 0.02
C CYS A 305 27.97 -5.18 -0.24
N SER A 306 28.64 -5.04 -1.38
CA SER A 306 29.06 -3.73 -1.90
C SER A 306 28.06 -3.18 -2.91
N LYS A 307 27.39 -4.07 -3.66
CA LYS A 307 26.40 -3.71 -4.67
C LYS A 307 25.26 -4.73 -4.72
N PHE A 308 24.03 -4.24 -4.71
CA PHE A 308 22.82 -5.05 -4.92
C PHE A 308 22.10 -4.55 -6.17
N THR A 309 21.77 -5.47 -7.09
CA THR A 309 21.00 -5.15 -8.29
C THR A 309 19.88 -6.17 -8.49
N GLN A 310 18.66 -5.69 -8.68
CA GLN A 310 17.49 -6.51 -9.05
C GLN A 310 16.84 -6.02 -10.34
N ASN A 311 16.40 -6.94 -11.20
CA ASN A 311 15.64 -6.63 -12.43
C ASN A 311 14.80 -7.83 -12.92
N SER A 312 14.09 -7.67 -14.05
CA SER A 312 13.31 -8.71 -14.73
C SER A 312 12.38 -9.53 -13.83
N GLY A 313 11.65 -8.85 -12.93
CA GLY A 313 10.66 -9.46 -12.02
C GLY A 313 11.26 -10.17 -10.80
N ALA A 314 12.58 -10.11 -10.62
CA ALA A 314 13.26 -10.70 -9.46
C ALA A 314 12.86 -10.01 -8.15
N LYS A 315 12.73 -10.81 -7.10
CA LYS A 315 12.17 -10.43 -5.80
C LYS A 315 13.19 -10.54 -4.68
N LEU A 316 13.31 -9.48 -3.90
CA LEU A 316 13.93 -9.48 -2.58
C LEU A 316 12.82 -9.60 -1.53
N ILE A 317 12.78 -10.70 -0.80
CA ILE A 317 11.80 -10.96 0.25
C ILE A 317 12.45 -10.73 1.62
N LEU A 318 11.89 -9.80 2.37
CA LEU A 318 12.31 -9.40 3.71
C LEU A 318 11.28 -9.91 4.73
N SER A 319 11.76 -10.11 5.96
CA SER A 319 10.94 -10.47 7.13
C SER A 319 11.18 -9.46 8.24
N ASP A 320 10.39 -9.53 9.32
CA ASP A 320 10.64 -8.70 10.51
C ASP A 320 12.10 -8.81 10.96
N LYS A 321 12.73 -7.70 11.32
CA LYS A 321 14.16 -7.54 11.65
C LYS A 321 15.14 -7.83 10.51
N SER A 322 14.71 -7.83 9.24
CA SER A 322 15.66 -7.91 8.13
C SER A 322 16.55 -6.66 8.04
N TYR A 323 17.83 -6.86 7.70
CA TYR A 323 18.79 -5.79 7.48
C TYR A 323 19.68 -6.07 6.28
N ILE A 324 19.52 -5.26 5.24
CA ILE A 324 20.38 -5.25 4.07
C ILE A 324 21.40 -4.13 4.27
N ASN A 325 22.68 -4.48 4.36
CA ASN A 325 23.78 -3.55 4.57
C ASN A 325 24.71 -3.59 3.35
N CYS A 326 24.39 -2.78 2.36
CA CYS A 326 25.22 -2.62 1.18
C CYS A 326 26.08 -1.36 1.33
N SER A 327 27.40 -1.53 1.19
CA SER A 327 28.37 -0.43 1.41
C SER A 327 28.48 0.55 0.25
N GLY A 328 27.81 0.28 -0.88
CA GLY A 328 27.79 1.15 -2.05
C GLY A 328 26.37 1.32 -2.58
N GLU A 329 25.95 0.45 -3.49
CA GLU A 329 24.75 0.69 -4.31
C GLU A 329 23.64 -0.34 -4.05
N PHE A 330 22.39 0.13 -4.05
CA PHE A 330 21.19 -0.70 -4.14
C PHE A 330 20.36 -0.23 -5.34
N ALA A 331 20.22 -1.08 -6.36
CA ALA A 331 19.54 -0.73 -7.60
C ALA A 331 18.36 -1.66 -7.89
N SER A 332 17.22 -1.07 -8.24
CA SER A 332 16.06 -1.79 -8.75
C SER A 332 15.72 -1.28 -10.15
N TYR A 333 15.89 -2.14 -11.16
CA TYR A 333 15.60 -1.84 -12.56
C TYR A 333 14.32 -2.50 -13.07
N ASN A 334 13.41 -2.83 -12.15
CA ASN A 334 12.10 -3.45 -12.43
C ASN A 334 11.02 -2.44 -12.89
N ASN A 335 11.42 -1.38 -13.59
CA ASN A 335 10.53 -0.27 -13.98
C ASN A 335 9.70 0.24 -12.80
N ASP A 336 10.32 0.36 -11.63
CA ASP A 336 9.68 0.78 -10.38
C ASP A 336 8.40 -0.02 -10.04
N THR A 337 8.40 -1.33 -10.24
CA THR A 337 7.37 -2.24 -9.71
C THR A 337 7.81 -2.84 -8.38
N SER A 338 6.88 -3.05 -7.44
CA SER A 338 7.17 -3.47 -6.06
C SER A 338 7.69 -4.90 -5.94
N TYR A 339 9.01 -5.07 -5.95
CA TYR A 339 9.66 -6.39 -5.84
C TYR A 339 10.65 -6.52 -4.67
N SER A 340 10.86 -5.46 -3.89
CA SER A 340 11.48 -5.55 -2.57
C SER A 340 10.40 -5.54 -1.50
N ILE A 341 10.04 -6.71 -0.98
CA ILE A 341 8.80 -6.97 -0.27
C ILE A 341 9.10 -7.25 1.19
N LEU A 342 8.54 -6.47 2.12
CA LEU A 342 8.53 -6.80 3.55
C LEU A 342 7.25 -7.53 3.92
N GLU A 343 7.38 -8.82 4.16
CA GLU A 343 6.31 -9.67 4.61
C GLU A 343 6.25 -9.74 6.15
N GLY A 344 5.05 -9.98 6.68
CA GLY A 344 4.78 -10.11 8.11
C GLY A 344 4.09 -8.90 8.73
N ASP A 345 3.21 -9.17 9.68
CA ASP A 345 2.52 -8.14 10.46
C ASP A 345 3.51 -7.47 11.44
N ASP A 346 3.36 -6.17 11.67
CA ASP A 346 4.22 -5.35 12.53
C ASP A 346 5.72 -5.34 12.14
N ALA A 347 6.07 -5.94 11.00
CA ALA A 347 7.45 -6.22 10.61
C ALA A 347 8.26 -4.94 10.40
N LYS A 348 9.51 -4.92 10.87
CA LYS A 348 10.43 -3.79 10.70
C LYS A 348 11.69 -4.22 9.96
N ALA A 349 12.08 -3.52 8.90
CA ALA A 349 13.31 -3.80 8.16
C ALA A 349 14.10 -2.54 7.82
N VAL A 350 15.39 -2.72 7.55
CA VAL A 350 16.29 -1.65 7.10
C VAL A 350 17.02 -2.08 5.84
N ILE A 351 17.09 -1.18 4.87
CA ILE A 351 17.97 -1.30 3.71
C ILE A 351 18.92 -0.11 3.77
N LYS A 352 20.20 -0.38 3.89
CA LYS A 352 21.27 0.62 3.90
C LYS A 352 22.09 0.50 2.63
N ALA A 353 22.29 1.65 1.97
CA ALA A 353 23.17 1.82 0.82
C ALA A 353 23.61 3.28 0.73
N ASP A 354 24.81 3.57 0.23
CA ASP A 354 25.21 4.95 -0.04
C ASP A 354 24.30 5.58 -1.11
N LYS A 355 23.94 4.78 -2.12
CA LYS A 355 23.12 5.18 -3.25
C LYS A 355 22.03 4.17 -3.57
N PHE A 356 20.80 4.66 -3.68
CA PHE A 356 19.65 3.93 -4.21
C PHE A 356 19.39 4.35 -5.64
N PHE A 357 19.26 3.39 -6.57
CA PHE A 357 18.96 3.64 -7.98
C PHE A 357 17.62 3.03 -8.39
N PHE A 358 16.87 3.78 -9.19
CA PHE A 358 15.63 3.36 -9.82
C PHE A 358 15.53 3.91 -11.25
N ASN A 359 14.73 3.26 -12.10
CA ASN A 359 14.69 3.54 -13.54
C ASN A 359 13.29 3.85 -14.10
N ASN A 360 12.34 4.24 -13.26
CA ASN A 360 11.02 4.66 -13.74
C ASN A 360 10.47 5.80 -12.87
N GLY A 361 9.49 6.52 -13.41
CA GLY A 361 8.89 7.72 -12.83
C GLY A 361 9.33 9.00 -13.53
N ALA A 362 8.37 9.86 -13.84
CA ALA A 362 8.62 11.23 -14.28
C ALA A 362 8.78 12.14 -13.06
N PRO A 363 9.64 13.18 -13.12
CA PRO A 363 9.71 14.17 -12.06
C PRO A 363 8.32 14.79 -11.82
N GLN A 364 7.98 14.93 -10.55
CA GLN A 364 6.77 15.59 -10.08
C GLN A 364 7.18 16.83 -9.30
N ASN A 365 6.32 17.85 -9.28
CA ASN A 365 6.52 19.04 -8.46
C ASN A 365 5.45 19.08 -7.37
N ASP A 366 5.86 19.43 -6.15
CA ASP A 366 4.92 19.71 -5.08
C ASP A 366 4.33 21.13 -5.20
N ASP A 367 3.44 21.49 -4.28
CA ASP A 367 2.77 22.81 -4.30
C ASP A 367 3.77 23.98 -4.19
N ALA A 368 4.98 23.76 -3.66
CA ALA A 368 6.05 24.76 -3.59
C ALA A 368 6.91 24.81 -4.87
N GLY A 369 6.73 23.86 -5.79
CA GLY A 369 7.53 23.70 -7.00
C GLY A 369 8.80 22.87 -6.81
N GLU A 370 8.95 22.18 -5.67
CA GLU A 370 10.10 21.30 -5.44
C GLU A 370 9.93 19.98 -6.17
N GLU A 371 10.96 19.59 -6.91
CA GLU A 371 10.97 18.35 -7.68
C GLU A 371 11.14 17.12 -6.77
N TYR A 372 10.32 16.09 -7.01
CA TYR A 372 10.41 14.77 -6.39
C TYR A 372 10.05 13.66 -7.39
N PHE A 373 10.44 12.44 -7.05
CA PHE A 373 10.12 11.23 -7.80
C PHE A 373 9.30 10.27 -6.94
N LEU A 374 8.39 9.54 -7.58
CA LEU A 374 7.68 8.45 -6.91
C LEU A 374 8.53 7.20 -6.98
N VAL A 375 8.57 6.48 -5.87
CA VAL A 375 9.27 5.20 -5.76
C VAL A 375 8.27 4.14 -5.32
N LYS A 376 8.11 3.13 -6.16
CA LYS A 376 7.24 1.97 -6.05
C LYS A 376 8.01 0.64 -5.96
N MET A 377 9.35 0.65 -5.98
CA MET A 377 10.18 -0.57 -5.90
C MET A 377 9.98 -1.43 -4.64
N PHE A 378 9.30 -0.90 -3.61
CA PHE A 378 9.08 -1.56 -2.33
C PHE A 378 7.60 -1.82 -2.04
N SER A 379 7.29 -2.87 -1.27
CA SER A 379 5.95 -3.11 -0.73
C SER A 379 5.98 -3.62 0.71
N THR A 380 4.91 -3.33 1.45
CA THR A 380 4.72 -3.78 2.84
C THR A 380 3.30 -4.36 3.03
N PRO A 381 3.02 -5.56 2.47
CA PRO A 381 1.68 -6.16 2.46
C PRO A 381 1.17 -6.59 3.85
N GLY A 382 2.05 -6.74 4.84
CA GLY A 382 1.66 -7.08 6.21
C GLY A 382 0.73 -6.06 6.87
N LYS A 383 0.04 -6.47 7.93
CA LYS A 383 -0.84 -5.62 8.72
C LYS A 383 -0.08 -4.95 9.86
N ASN A 384 -0.76 -4.02 10.54
CA ASN A 384 -0.28 -3.39 11.75
C ASN A 384 1.03 -2.59 11.53
N ASN A 385 1.05 -1.69 10.55
CA ASN A 385 2.18 -0.77 10.33
C ASN A 385 3.54 -1.49 10.16
N PRO A 386 3.70 -2.44 9.21
CA PRO A 386 5.03 -2.87 8.80
C PRO A 386 5.81 -1.66 8.31
N GLN A 387 7.12 -1.56 8.53
CA GLN A 387 7.92 -0.41 8.10
C GLN A 387 9.26 -0.86 7.54
N ILE A 388 9.68 -0.22 6.44
CA ILE A 388 11.05 -0.33 5.93
C ILE A 388 11.70 1.04 6.01
N VAL A 389 12.96 1.09 6.46
CA VAL A 389 13.79 2.31 6.42
C VAL A 389 14.84 2.17 5.33
N ALA A 390 14.87 3.12 4.41
CA ALA A 390 15.95 3.31 3.45
C ALA A 390 17.00 4.30 4.03
N ASP A 391 18.17 3.77 4.40
CA ASP A 391 19.30 4.52 4.91
C ASP A 391 20.30 4.79 3.79
N GLY A 392 20.11 5.93 3.10
CA GLY A 392 20.92 6.35 1.96
C GLY A 392 20.33 7.51 1.17
N THR A 393 20.94 7.80 0.01
CA THR A 393 20.47 8.84 -0.91
C THR A 393 19.93 8.21 -2.20
N PHE A 394 18.82 8.73 -2.72
CA PHE A 394 18.19 8.25 -3.95
C PHE A 394 18.72 8.97 -5.19
N TYR A 395 18.81 8.24 -6.29
CA TYR A 395 19.27 8.70 -7.59
C TYR A 395 18.43 8.12 -8.72
N VAL A 396 18.18 8.94 -9.74
CA VAL A 396 17.57 8.55 -11.02
C VAL A 396 18.38 9.17 -12.14
N ASN A 397 18.71 8.40 -13.17
CA ASN A 397 19.57 8.84 -14.28
C ASN A 397 20.90 9.50 -13.82
N GLY A 398 21.46 9.02 -12.71
CA GLY A 398 22.70 9.55 -12.12
C GLY A 398 22.57 10.87 -11.35
N GLN A 399 21.39 11.47 -11.30
CA GLN A 399 21.09 12.71 -10.56
C GLN A 399 20.50 12.36 -9.19
N LYS A 400 20.84 13.14 -8.15
CA LYS A 400 20.24 12.99 -6.82
C LYS A 400 18.76 13.37 -6.89
N ALA A 401 17.89 12.53 -6.32
CA ALA A 401 16.45 12.69 -6.35
C ALA A 401 15.86 12.82 -4.93
N ASN A 402 14.90 13.72 -4.76
CA ASN A 402 13.96 13.63 -3.65
C ASN A 402 12.92 12.57 -4.00
N VAL A 403 12.47 11.77 -3.03
CA VAL A 403 11.54 10.67 -3.28
C VAL A 403 10.33 10.72 -2.36
N ARG A 404 9.20 10.22 -2.86
CA ARG A 404 8.01 9.86 -2.07
C ARG A 404 7.62 8.43 -2.39
N PHE A 405 7.07 7.73 -1.40
CA PHE A 405 6.70 6.33 -1.52
C PHE A 405 5.18 6.17 -1.55
N THR A 406 4.66 5.36 -2.48
CA THR A 406 3.21 5.16 -2.64
C THR A 406 2.75 3.82 -2.09
N ASP A 407 3.47 2.74 -2.38
CA ASP A 407 2.96 1.37 -2.21
C ASP A 407 3.49 0.65 -0.95
N ALA A 408 4.23 1.38 -0.12
CA ALA A 408 4.86 0.86 1.09
C ALA A 408 4.85 1.88 2.23
N ASN A 409 4.83 1.37 3.45
CA ASN A 409 5.21 2.13 4.65
C ASN A 409 6.74 2.27 4.69
N MET A 410 7.26 3.11 3.79
CA MET A 410 8.68 3.32 3.59
C MET A 410 9.10 4.69 4.11
N PHE A 411 10.25 4.74 4.76
CA PHE A 411 10.79 5.98 5.32
C PHE A 411 12.27 6.12 4.97
N VAL A 412 12.70 7.35 4.69
CA VAL A 412 14.10 7.73 4.81
C VAL A 412 14.45 7.92 6.30
N THR A 413 15.73 7.94 6.67
CA THR A 413 16.19 7.99 8.08
C THR A 413 15.58 9.12 8.90
N ASN A 414 15.45 10.32 8.32
CA ASN A 414 14.84 11.49 8.97
C ASN A 414 13.31 11.44 9.05
N GLY A 415 12.68 10.38 8.53
CA GLY A 415 11.25 10.13 8.60
C GLY A 415 10.81 9.35 9.85
N VAL A 416 11.74 8.65 10.52
CA VAL A 416 11.45 7.83 11.71
C VAL A 416 12.23 8.32 12.92
N THR A 417 11.71 8.05 14.12
CA THR A 417 12.41 8.37 15.37
C THR A 417 13.45 7.29 15.73
N LYS A 418 14.30 7.57 16.73
CA LYS A 418 15.41 6.67 17.13
C LYS A 418 14.98 5.25 17.51
N ASN A 419 13.83 5.10 18.17
CA ASN A 419 13.35 3.84 18.73
C ASN A 419 12.20 3.20 17.94
N GLU A 420 11.83 3.77 16.79
CA GLU A 420 10.69 3.29 15.99
C GLU A 420 11.03 2.06 15.14
N VAL A 421 12.21 2.10 14.52
CA VAL A 421 12.77 0.96 13.78
C VAL A 421 14.12 0.64 14.40
N VAL A 422 14.25 -0.57 14.94
CA VAL A 422 15.49 -1.05 15.56
C VAL A 422 15.74 -2.48 15.11
N ILE A 423 16.95 -2.72 14.59
CA ILE A 423 17.44 -4.06 14.26
C ILE A 423 18.48 -4.45 15.30
N ASN A 424 18.22 -5.52 16.04
CA ASN A 424 19.14 -6.00 17.05
C ASN A 424 20.34 -6.72 16.41
N PRO A 425 21.55 -6.54 16.95
CA PRO A 425 22.73 -7.28 16.49
C PRO A 425 22.57 -8.79 16.74
N THR A 426 23.15 -9.60 15.86
CA THR A 426 23.29 -11.05 16.06
C THR A 426 24.73 -11.46 15.75
N THR A 427 25.40 -12.09 16.72
CA THR A 427 26.81 -12.53 16.59
C THR A 427 26.96 -13.64 15.57
N ASP A 428 26.06 -14.63 15.60
CA ASP A 428 26.20 -15.86 14.82
C ASP A 428 26.00 -15.62 13.31
N CYS A 429 25.17 -14.63 12.95
CA CYS A 429 24.95 -14.25 11.55
C CYS A 429 25.88 -13.12 11.07
N GLY A 430 26.67 -12.52 11.97
CA GLY A 430 27.48 -11.34 11.68
C GLY A 430 26.66 -10.07 11.42
N ASN A 431 25.40 -10.02 11.87
CA ASN A 431 24.55 -8.84 11.74
C ASN A 431 24.94 -7.83 12.84
N PRO A 432 25.46 -6.64 12.49
CA PRO A 432 25.87 -5.65 13.49
C PRO A 432 24.67 -4.89 14.11
N GLY A 433 23.45 -5.15 13.66
CA GLY A 433 22.28 -4.38 14.02
C GLY A 433 22.22 -3.02 13.34
N TRP A 434 21.15 -2.28 13.61
CA TRP A 434 20.94 -0.93 13.12
C TRP A 434 20.11 -0.12 14.12
N THR A 435 20.58 1.09 14.36
CA THR A 435 19.87 2.15 15.08
C THR A 435 19.88 3.39 14.20
N ASN A 436 18.80 4.19 14.23
CA ASN A 436 18.68 5.34 13.34
C ASN A 436 19.81 6.36 13.54
N PRO A 437 20.67 6.60 12.54
CA PRO A 437 21.79 7.54 12.64
C PRO A 437 21.35 9.01 12.53
N ASN A 438 20.16 9.28 11.98
CA ASN A 438 19.65 10.62 11.74
C ASN A 438 18.14 10.69 12.05
N PRO A 439 17.75 10.55 13.33
CA PRO A 439 16.35 10.44 13.71
C PRO A 439 15.60 11.76 13.53
N LYS A 440 14.33 11.66 13.13
CA LYS A 440 13.37 12.76 13.29
C LYS A 440 13.35 13.18 14.77
N PRO A 441 13.32 14.50 15.08
CA PRO A 441 13.14 14.96 16.46
C PRO A 441 11.94 14.27 17.11
N SER A 442 12.13 13.70 18.30
CA SER A 442 11.02 13.14 19.06
C SER A 442 10.08 14.29 19.50
N PRO A 443 8.75 14.12 19.43
CA PRO A 443 7.81 15.10 19.99
C PRO A 443 7.82 15.19 21.54
N GLU A 444 8.79 14.55 22.20
CA GLU A 444 9.02 14.66 23.64
C GLU A 444 10.44 15.18 23.91
N PRO A 445 10.61 16.22 24.76
CA PRO A 445 11.88 16.42 25.41
C PRO A 445 12.10 15.23 26.36
N GLU A 446 13.12 14.42 26.09
CA GLU A 446 13.62 13.46 27.10
C GLU A 446 14.07 14.29 28.32
N PRO A 447 13.55 14.04 29.54
CA PRO A 447 14.18 14.58 30.74
C PRO A 447 15.59 13.99 30.84
N GLU A 448 16.61 14.86 31.03
CA GLU A 448 17.99 14.41 31.26
C GLU A 448 18.04 13.40 32.43
N PRO A 449 18.72 12.26 32.27
CA PRO A 449 18.81 11.27 33.33
C PRO A 449 19.76 11.73 34.43
N ASN A 450 19.24 11.78 35.66
CA ASN A 450 20.07 11.77 36.87
C ASN A 450 20.77 10.38 37.00
N PRO A 451 21.93 10.28 37.67
CA PRO A 451 22.83 9.13 37.53
C PRO A 451 22.26 7.81 38.07
N THR A 452 22.77 6.75 37.45
CA THR A 452 22.29 5.35 37.37
C THR A 452 22.27 4.57 38.69
N PRO A 453 21.39 3.55 38.78
CA PRO A 453 21.86 2.21 39.15
C PRO A 453 21.43 1.11 38.17
N THR A 454 22.38 0.23 37.85
CA THR A 454 22.36 -1.11 37.20
C THR A 454 21.26 -1.50 36.18
N PRO A 455 21.64 -2.10 35.02
CA PRO A 455 20.72 -2.39 33.93
C PRO A 455 19.75 -3.53 34.27
N LYS A 456 18.46 -3.20 34.29
CA LYS A 456 17.36 -4.17 34.10
C LYS A 456 17.19 -4.35 32.58
N PRO A 457 16.87 -5.56 32.06
CA PRO A 457 16.58 -5.72 30.63
C PRO A 457 15.52 -4.70 30.21
N GLU A 458 15.85 -3.87 29.23
CA GLU A 458 14.92 -2.90 28.66
C GLU A 458 13.72 -3.65 28.10
N PRO A 459 12.48 -3.30 28.49
CA PRO A 459 11.32 -3.82 27.80
C PRO A 459 11.40 -3.38 26.33
N THR A 460 11.12 -4.31 25.42
CA THR A 460 10.94 -4.02 23.99
C THR A 460 10.06 -2.77 23.84
N PRO A 461 10.50 -1.73 23.10
CA PRO A 461 9.69 -0.53 22.90
C PRO A 461 8.32 -0.92 22.33
N ASN A 462 7.24 -0.43 22.95
CA ASN A 462 5.91 -0.56 22.35
C ASN A 462 5.95 0.06 20.95
N PRO A 463 5.40 -0.62 19.92
CA PRO A 463 5.36 -0.08 18.57
C PRO A 463 4.70 1.31 18.59
N LYS A 464 5.29 2.27 17.88
CA LYS A 464 4.73 3.61 17.77
C LYS A 464 3.51 3.62 16.83
N PRO A 465 2.53 4.50 17.08
CA PRO A 465 1.41 4.65 16.17
C PRO A 465 1.84 5.00 14.74
N GLY A 466 1.08 4.53 13.75
CA GLY A 466 1.35 4.77 12.32
C GLY A 466 0.11 4.61 11.46
N LEU A 467 0.24 4.95 10.17
CA LEU A 467 -0.84 4.89 9.19
C LEU A 467 -0.56 3.83 8.13
N ASP A 468 -1.35 2.77 8.14
CA ASP A 468 -1.37 1.76 7.08
C ASP A 468 -2.16 2.27 5.89
N LEU A 469 -1.58 2.23 4.69
CA LEU A 469 -2.32 2.42 3.44
C LEU A 469 -3.01 1.10 3.12
N ILE A 470 -4.33 1.16 3.11
CA ILE A 470 -5.21 0.02 2.90
C ILE A 470 -5.52 -0.13 1.42
N THR A 471 -5.95 0.97 0.81
CA THR A 471 -6.44 0.99 -0.57
C THR A 471 -6.11 2.32 -1.23
N THR A 472 -5.82 2.26 -2.53
CA THR A 472 -5.90 3.41 -3.44
C THR A 472 -6.87 3.08 -4.56
N VAL A 473 -7.68 4.06 -4.94
CA VAL A 473 -8.62 3.96 -6.06
C VAL A 473 -8.12 4.88 -7.18
N GLU A 474 -7.70 4.26 -8.29
CA GLU A 474 -7.23 4.90 -9.51
C GLU A 474 -8.15 4.59 -10.71
N PRO A 475 -9.36 5.18 -10.79
CA PRO A 475 -10.25 5.10 -11.95
C PRO A 475 -9.66 5.58 -13.28
N GLU A 476 -10.02 4.93 -14.39
CA GLU A 476 -9.74 5.51 -15.71
C GLU A 476 -10.67 6.71 -15.94
N HIS A 477 -10.21 7.90 -15.57
CA HIS A 477 -10.87 9.13 -15.99
C HIS A 477 -10.45 9.50 -17.40
N THR A 478 -11.35 10.18 -18.09
CA THR A 478 -11.19 10.67 -19.46
C THR A 478 -10.45 12.01 -19.53
N HIS A 479 -10.12 12.61 -18.37
CA HIS A 479 -9.52 13.93 -18.21
C HIS A 479 -9.01 14.11 -16.75
N GLU A 480 -8.14 15.10 -16.48
CA GLU A 480 -7.53 15.31 -15.15
C GLU A 480 -8.48 15.97 -14.13
N ILE A 481 -8.84 15.25 -13.07
CA ILE A 481 -9.70 15.76 -11.98
C ILE A 481 -9.05 15.62 -10.60
N SER A 482 -9.55 16.39 -9.64
CA SER A 482 -9.09 16.41 -8.25
C SER A 482 -10.25 16.11 -7.31
N ALA A 483 -10.08 15.16 -6.40
CA ALA A 483 -11.08 14.84 -5.39
C ALA A 483 -11.28 16.03 -4.44
N THR A 484 -12.53 16.38 -4.16
CA THR A 484 -12.91 17.60 -3.43
C THR A 484 -13.57 17.33 -2.10
N GLY A 485 -14.47 16.35 -2.00
CA GLY A 485 -15.15 16.01 -0.75
C GLY A 485 -15.46 14.51 -0.68
N ILE A 486 -15.53 13.97 0.54
CA ILE A 486 -15.90 12.59 0.81
C ILE A 486 -16.78 12.52 2.06
N MET A 487 -17.92 11.83 1.97
CA MET A 487 -18.87 11.73 3.08
C MET A 487 -19.48 10.32 3.21
N PRO A 488 -19.51 9.74 4.43
CA PRO A 488 -20.17 8.47 4.68
C PRO A 488 -21.69 8.66 4.86
N LEU A 489 -22.48 7.71 4.35
CA LEU A 489 -23.91 7.57 4.64
C LEU A 489 -24.31 6.09 4.54
N ASN A 490 -24.95 5.56 5.58
CA ASN A 490 -25.37 4.15 5.66
C ASN A 490 -24.25 3.13 5.36
N GLY A 491 -23.03 3.41 5.80
CA GLY A 491 -21.85 2.56 5.57
C GLY A 491 -21.17 2.77 4.21
N TYR A 492 -21.82 3.41 3.24
CA TYR A 492 -21.24 3.71 1.94
C TYR A 492 -20.56 5.08 1.94
N LEU A 493 -19.58 5.25 1.05
CA LEU A 493 -18.80 6.47 0.93
C LEU A 493 -19.12 7.11 -0.43
N TYR A 494 -19.44 8.40 -0.41
CA TYR A 494 -19.72 9.19 -1.61
C TYR A 494 -18.63 10.25 -1.75
N MET A 495 -18.02 10.32 -2.92
CA MET A 495 -16.90 11.22 -3.18
C MET A 495 -17.15 12.06 -4.42
N SER A 496 -16.77 13.33 -4.36
CA SER A 496 -16.92 14.32 -5.44
C SER A 496 -15.57 14.78 -5.97
N TYR A 497 -15.58 15.26 -7.21
CA TYR A 497 -14.41 15.74 -7.93
C TYR A 497 -14.70 17.03 -8.69
N HIS A 498 -13.62 17.74 -9.05
CA HIS A 498 -13.66 18.89 -9.98
C HIS A 498 -12.43 18.95 -10.90
N THR A 499 -12.55 19.69 -11.99
CA THR A 499 -11.47 20.04 -12.94
C THR A 499 -10.76 21.34 -12.52
N ASN A 500 -9.85 21.25 -11.56
CA ASN A 500 -9.17 22.43 -11.00
C ASN A 500 -8.19 23.17 -11.96
N GLN A 501 -8.09 22.81 -13.25
CA GLN A 501 -7.11 23.38 -14.19
C GLN A 501 -7.55 23.31 -15.65
N ASN A 502 -7.12 24.29 -16.46
CA ASN A 502 -7.24 24.26 -17.92
C ASN A 502 -6.47 23.08 -18.51
N GLN A 503 -7.18 22.16 -19.15
CA GLN A 503 -6.58 20.98 -19.78
C GLN A 503 -6.10 21.31 -21.19
N LYS A 504 -4.79 21.54 -21.34
CA LYS A 504 -4.18 21.92 -22.64
C LYS A 504 -4.37 20.85 -23.71
N ASP A 505 -4.26 19.59 -23.33
CA ASP A 505 -4.31 18.45 -24.25
C ASP A 505 -5.73 17.90 -24.44
N ASN A 506 -6.72 18.48 -23.75
CA ASN A 506 -8.12 18.08 -23.82
C ASN A 506 -9.05 19.28 -23.58
N ALA A 507 -8.88 20.34 -24.37
CA ALA A 507 -9.56 21.61 -24.18
C ALA A 507 -11.10 21.49 -24.21
N ASP A 508 -11.62 20.54 -25.01
CA ASP A 508 -13.05 20.25 -25.14
C ASP A 508 -13.67 19.66 -23.86
N TYR A 509 -12.84 19.09 -22.97
CA TYR A 509 -13.24 18.55 -21.66
C TYR A 509 -12.42 19.19 -20.52
N SER A 510 -12.22 20.51 -20.60
CA SER A 510 -11.50 21.30 -19.61
C SER A 510 -12.32 21.67 -18.36
N HIS A 511 -13.58 21.24 -18.30
CA HIS A 511 -14.49 21.40 -17.16
C HIS A 511 -15.31 20.11 -16.97
N GLY A 512 -15.77 19.78 -15.76
CA GLY A 512 -16.72 18.68 -15.50
C GLY A 512 -16.22 17.58 -14.57
N GLY A 513 -16.57 17.65 -13.29
CA GLY A 513 -16.29 16.66 -12.27
C GLY A 513 -17.10 15.36 -12.40
N CYS A 514 -16.86 14.46 -11.45
CA CYS A 514 -17.55 13.18 -11.32
C CYS A 514 -17.87 12.88 -9.86
N ILE A 515 -18.63 11.80 -9.65
CA ILE A 515 -18.99 11.28 -8.35
C ILE A 515 -18.68 9.77 -8.31
N GLU A 516 -18.19 9.31 -7.17
CA GLU A 516 -17.91 7.90 -6.93
C GLU A 516 -18.64 7.40 -5.69
N VAL A 517 -19.11 6.15 -5.78
CA VAL A 517 -19.73 5.44 -4.66
C VAL A 517 -18.89 4.23 -4.34
N MET A 518 -18.53 4.08 -3.06
CA MET A 518 -17.85 2.90 -2.57
C MET A 518 -18.61 2.19 -1.47
N SER A 519 -18.41 0.87 -1.41
CA SER A 519 -18.87 0.09 -0.27
C SER A 519 -17.98 0.31 0.95
N PRO A 520 -18.49 0.02 2.16
CA PRO A 520 -17.67 0.04 3.37
C PRO A 520 -16.49 -0.91 3.26
N VAL A 521 -15.33 -0.47 3.73
CA VAL A 521 -14.11 -1.29 3.75
C VAL A 521 -14.32 -2.51 4.65
N LYS A 522 -14.07 -3.70 4.10
CA LYS A 522 -14.16 -4.99 4.81
C LYS A 522 -12.86 -5.75 4.64
N ASP A 523 -12.35 -6.32 5.73
CA ASP A 523 -11.09 -7.09 5.74
C ASP A 523 -9.91 -6.34 5.10
N ASP A 524 -9.79 -5.04 5.39
CA ASP A 524 -8.79 -4.13 4.83
C ASP A 524 -8.82 -4.09 3.28
N GLN A 525 -10.03 -4.18 2.69
CA GLN A 525 -10.27 -4.06 1.24
C GLN A 525 -11.44 -3.10 0.96
N ALA A 526 -11.25 -2.18 0.02
CA ALA A 526 -12.33 -1.34 -0.51
C ALA A 526 -12.82 -1.87 -1.87
N GLU A 527 -14.02 -1.46 -2.25
CA GLU A 527 -14.64 -1.78 -3.54
C GLU A 527 -15.33 -0.52 -4.10
N LEU A 528 -14.93 -0.11 -5.30
CA LEU A 528 -15.61 0.93 -6.07
C LEU A 528 -16.88 0.33 -6.69
N LYS A 529 -18.04 0.93 -6.41
CA LYS A 529 -19.36 0.39 -6.79
C LYS A 529 -20.00 1.14 -7.95
N GLN A 530 -19.72 2.43 -8.06
CA GLN A 530 -20.26 3.26 -9.11
C GLN A 530 -19.32 4.43 -9.39
N TYR A 531 -19.19 4.75 -10.67
CA TYR A 531 -18.56 5.96 -11.18
C TYR A 531 -19.58 6.67 -12.08
N ILE A 532 -19.82 7.96 -11.83
CA ILE A 532 -20.84 8.72 -12.55
C ILE A 532 -20.40 10.15 -12.83
N TYR A 533 -20.76 10.69 -13.99
CA TYR A 533 -20.48 12.08 -14.36
C TYR A 533 -21.59 12.66 -15.24
N ASP A 534 -21.70 13.99 -15.25
CA ASP A 534 -22.61 14.71 -16.14
C ASP A 534 -22.24 14.45 -17.61
N SER A 535 -23.21 14.05 -18.44
CA SER A 535 -22.96 13.69 -19.84
C SER A 535 -22.39 14.87 -20.65
N ALA A 536 -22.77 16.10 -20.28
CA ALA A 536 -22.27 17.31 -20.93
C ALA A 536 -20.87 17.73 -20.45
N ARG A 537 -20.36 17.10 -19.37
CA ARG A 537 -19.06 17.38 -18.75
C ARG A 537 -18.89 18.87 -18.48
N ASP A 538 -19.81 19.40 -17.70
CA ASP A 538 -19.90 20.85 -17.49
C ASP A 538 -20.08 21.24 -16.02
N LEU A 539 -20.30 20.27 -15.13
CA LEU A 539 -20.53 20.55 -13.70
C LEU A 539 -19.30 20.14 -12.88
N ASP A 540 -18.72 21.09 -12.15
CA ASP A 540 -17.69 20.84 -11.15
C ASP A 540 -18.27 20.87 -9.75
N PHE A 541 -17.74 20.02 -8.86
CA PHE A 541 -18.25 19.87 -7.50
C PHE A 541 -17.15 20.16 -6.49
N ASN A 542 -17.35 21.18 -5.64
CA ASN A 542 -16.35 21.60 -4.64
C ASN A 542 -16.50 20.91 -3.29
N HIS A 543 -17.69 20.39 -3.01
CA HIS A 543 -18.05 19.67 -1.79
C HIS A 543 -19.16 18.65 -2.08
N ILE A 544 -19.37 17.73 -1.14
CA ILE A 544 -20.45 16.76 -1.18
C ILE A 544 -21.08 16.62 0.21
N LEU A 545 -22.40 16.65 0.23
CA LEU A 545 -23.21 16.29 1.40
C LEU A 545 -24.05 15.08 1.04
N ALA A 546 -23.82 13.95 1.70
CA ALA A 546 -24.70 12.79 1.62
C ALA A 546 -25.57 12.74 2.88
N THR A 547 -26.89 12.81 2.74
CA THR A 547 -27.79 12.91 3.89
C THR A 547 -29.14 12.23 3.65
N LYS A 548 -29.84 11.94 4.76
CA LYS A 548 -31.25 11.58 4.78
C LYS A 548 -32.06 12.83 5.11
N LEU A 549 -33.07 13.12 4.30
CA LEU A 549 -34.00 14.23 4.52
C LEU A 549 -35.14 13.81 5.45
N ASN A 550 -35.87 14.80 5.98
CA ASN A 550 -37.10 14.60 6.76
C ASN A 550 -38.20 13.90 5.96
N SER A 551 -38.14 13.94 4.63
CA SER A 551 -39.00 13.18 3.72
C SER A 551 -38.67 11.68 3.64
N ASP A 552 -37.71 11.20 4.42
CA ASP A 552 -37.10 9.86 4.34
C ASP A 552 -36.32 9.55 3.06
N GLU A 553 -36.20 10.52 2.15
CA GLU A 553 -35.37 10.41 0.96
C GLU A 553 -33.89 10.54 1.30
N TYR A 554 -33.06 9.76 0.62
CA TYR A 554 -31.60 9.86 0.71
C TYR A 554 -31.10 10.59 -0.54
N LYS A 555 -30.26 11.61 -0.35
CA LYS A 555 -29.73 12.41 -1.45
C LYS A 555 -28.27 12.75 -1.23
N ILE A 556 -27.58 13.04 -2.33
CA ILE A 556 -26.36 13.83 -2.31
C ILE A 556 -26.64 15.25 -2.80
N PHE A 557 -25.95 16.22 -2.22
CA PHE A 557 -25.92 17.62 -2.65
C PHE A 557 -24.49 18.05 -2.93
N LEU A 558 -24.32 18.78 -4.03
CA LEU A 558 -23.05 19.04 -4.68
C LEU A 558 -22.96 20.51 -5.10
N PRO A 559 -22.54 21.40 -4.19
CA PRO A 559 -22.25 22.78 -4.54
C PRO A 559 -21.01 22.84 -5.43
N GLY A 560 -21.03 23.74 -6.40
CA GLY A 560 -19.90 23.99 -7.28
C GLY A 560 -20.29 24.88 -8.45
N SER A 561 -19.64 24.71 -9.60
CA SER A 561 -19.79 25.66 -10.69
C SER A 561 -19.65 25.03 -12.08
N SER A 562 -20.03 25.81 -13.08
CA SER A 562 -19.93 25.49 -14.50
C SER A 562 -19.44 26.70 -15.29
N ASN A 563 -18.59 26.47 -16.28
CA ASN A 563 -18.16 27.53 -17.19
C ASN A 563 -19.30 28.06 -18.08
N LYS A 564 -20.36 27.26 -18.31
CA LYS A 564 -21.52 27.65 -19.11
C LYS A 564 -22.69 28.12 -18.25
N LYS A 565 -22.90 27.47 -17.10
CA LYS A 565 -24.07 27.64 -16.24
C LYS A 565 -23.77 28.47 -14.99
N GLY A 566 -22.52 28.70 -14.64
CA GLY A 566 -22.14 29.52 -13.50
C GLY A 566 -22.30 28.78 -12.18
N ALA A 567 -22.60 29.54 -11.14
CA ALA A 567 -22.65 29.11 -9.75
C ALA A 567 -23.91 28.24 -9.52
N MET A 568 -23.78 27.06 -8.89
CA MET A 568 -24.89 26.10 -8.74
C MET A 568 -24.87 25.23 -7.47
N LEU A 569 -26.05 24.71 -7.15
CA LEU A 569 -26.25 23.58 -6.24
C LEU A 569 -26.85 22.41 -7.02
N ALA A 570 -26.08 21.34 -7.21
CA ALA A 570 -26.56 20.09 -7.81
C ALA A 570 -27.00 19.07 -6.76
N TYR A 571 -27.85 18.11 -7.14
CA TYR A 571 -28.29 17.02 -6.28
C TYR A 571 -28.67 15.76 -7.09
N MET A 572 -28.56 14.61 -6.42
CA MET A 572 -28.97 13.30 -6.94
C MET A 572 -29.62 12.46 -5.84
N ASP A 573 -30.55 11.60 -6.23
CA ASP A 573 -31.14 10.63 -5.32
C ASP A 573 -30.20 9.45 -5.08
N ILE A 574 -30.16 8.98 -3.83
CA ILE A 574 -29.53 7.73 -3.44
C ILE A 574 -30.62 6.66 -3.41
N ARG A 575 -30.45 5.62 -4.22
CA ARG A 575 -31.35 4.48 -4.32
C ARG A 575 -31.24 3.57 -3.10
N LYS A 576 -32.19 2.64 -2.97
CA LYS A 576 -32.24 1.64 -1.88
C LYS A 576 -31.03 0.71 -1.84
N ASP A 577 -30.35 0.52 -2.98
CA ASP A 577 -29.10 -0.25 -3.11
C ASP A 577 -27.84 0.59 -2.82
N HIS A 578 -28.02 1.81 -2.29
CA HIS A 578 -26.98 2.80 -1.96
C HIS A 578 -26.31 3.46 -3.17
N MET A 579 -26.64 3.07 -4.39
CA MET A 579 -26.11 3.69 -5.59
C MET A 579 -26.86 4.99 -5.91
N LEU A 580 -26.22 5.87 -6.68
CA LEU A 580 -26.85 7.08 -7.20
C LEU A 580 -27.77 6.73 -8.36
N ALA A 581 -28.89 7.45 -8.45
CA ALA A 581 -29.78 7.36 -9.60
C ALA A 581 -29.01 7.71 -10.88
N ASP A 582 -29.14 6.87 -11.91
CA ASP A 582 -28.45 7.03 -13.20
C ASP A 582 -29.36 6.90 -14.42
N GLU A 583 -30.66 6.71 -14.19
CA GLU A 583 -31.68 6.63 -15.23
C GLU A 583 -32.69 7.78 -15.10
N SER A 584 -33.15 8.30 -16.23
CA SER A 584 -34.24 9.27 -16.26
C SER A 584 -35.57 8.58 -15.94
N MET A 585 -36.44 9.22 -15.16
CA MET A 585 -37.74 8.69 -14.78
C MET A 585 -38.87 9.51 -15.42
N GLU A 586 -39.82 8.83 -16.06
CA GLU A 586 -41.07 9.46 -16.50
C GLU A 586 -42.02 9.65 -15.31
N ILE A 587 -42.53 10.86 -15.15
CA ILE A 587 -43.55 11.23 -14.17
C ILE A 587 -44.81 11.62 -14.95
N THR A 588 -45.82 10.77 -14.89
CA THR A 588 -47.15 11.07 -15.45
C THR A 588 -47.97 11.84 -14.42
N SER A 589 -48.57 12.96 -14.82
CA SER A 589 -49.49 13.70 -13.95
C SER A 589 -50.71 12.85 -13.55
N LYS A 590 -51.36 13.18 -12.43
CA LYS A 590 -52.56 12.46 -11.96
C LYS A 590 -53.73 12.47 -12.95
N GLU A 591 -53.71 13.39 -13.92
CA GLU A 591 -54.73 13.53 -14.97
C GLU A 591 -54.34 12.78 -16.26
N GLY A 592 -53.13 12.20 -16.35
CA GLY A 592 -52.72 11.33 -17.46
C GLY A 592 -52.24 12.05 -18.72
N ASP A 593 -52.39 13.37 -18.80
CA ASP A 593 -52.17 14.14 -20.03
C ASP A 593 -50.76 14.75 -20.17
N GLU A 594 -49.97 14.83 -19.08
CA GLU A 594 -48.60 15.38 -19.10
C GLU A 594 -47.56 14.37 -18.56
N VAL A 595 -46.50 14.14 -19.33
CA VAL A 595 -45.32 13.36 -18.95
C VAL A 595 -44.14 14.30 -18.73
N THR A 596 -43.64 14.38 -17.49
CA THR A 596 -42.41 15.11 -17.15
C THR A 596 -41.26 14.13 -16.97
N ILE A 597 -40.09 14.41 -17.55
CA ILE A 597 -38.90 13.57 -17.36
C ILE A 597 -38.07 14.12 -16.20
N LYS A 598 -37.96 13.36 -15.11
CA LYS A 598 -37.01 13.63 -14.02
C LYS A 598 -35.66 13.05 -14.40
N GLN A 599 -34.66 13.92 -14.54
CA GLN A 599 -33.29 13.49 -14.81
C GLN A 599 -32.60 12.99 -13.52
N PRO A 600 -31.60 12.11 -13.64
CA PRO A 600 -30.88 11.56 -12.48
C PRO A 600 -30.06 12.62 -11.72
N LEU A 601 -29.42 13.54 -12.45
CA LEU A 601 -28.70 14.68 -11.90
C LEU A 601 -29.51 15.94 -12.13
N ASN A 602 -29.71 16.73 -11.08
CA ASN A 602 -30.47 17.97 -11.14
C ASN A 602 -29.65 19.08 -10.51
N TYR A 603 -29.84 20.32 -10.95
CA TYR A 603 -29.19 21.45 -10.32
C TYR A 603 -30.05 22.71 -10.41
N ILE A 604 -29.77 23.64 -9.49
CA ILE A 604 -30.31 24.99 -9.51
C ILE A 604 -29.16 25.93 -9.86
N GLN A 605 -29.36 26.75 -10.87
CA GLN A 605 -28.46 27.86 -11.17
C GLN A 605 -28.70 28.99 -10.16
N LEU A 606 -27.68 29.28 -9.35
CA LEU A 606 -27.71 30.39 -8.40
C LEU A 606 -27.38 31.71 -9.10
N LYS A 607 -26.29 31.71 -9.88
CA LYS A 607 -25.85 32.88 -10.66
C LYS A 607 -25.32 32.44 -12.03
N PRO A 608 -25.58 33.21 -13.10
CA PRO A 608 -25.12 32.84 -14.44
C PRO A 608 -23.60 32.96 -14.59
N ALA A 609 -23.01 32.27 -15.57
CA ALA A 609 -21.56 32.35 -15.88
C ALA A 609 -21.10 33.67 -16.54
N THR A 610 -21.98 34.68 -16.63
CA THR A 610 -21.79 35.88 -17.43
C THR A 610 -21.91 37.16 -16.60
N GLY A 611 -21.46 38.28 -17.18
CA GLY A 611 -21.51 39.59 -16.52
C GLY A 611 -20.69 39.65 -15.23
N ASP A 612 -21.23 40.32 -14.21
CA ASP A 612 -20.59 40.52 -12.91
C ASP A 612 -20.48 39.24 -12.08
N TYR A 613 -21.21 38.18 -12.46
CA TYR A 613 -21.23 36.89 -11.78
C TYR A 613 -20.18 35.90 -12.31
N LYS A 614 -19.39 36.31 -13.31
CA LYS A 614 -18.34 35.45 -13.86
C LYS A 614 -17.32 35.08 -12.77
N GLY A 615 -17.13 33.77 -12.56
CA GLY A 615 -16.22 33.23 -11.54
C GLY A 615 -16.86 33.05 -10.17
N TYR A 616 -18.18 33.27 -10.04
CA TYR A 616 -18.93 32.91 -8.85
C TYR A 616 -19.04 31.39 -8.73
N ASP A 617 -19.03 30.94 -7.48
CA ASP A 617 -18.83 29.54 -7.14
C ASP A 617 -19.32 29.25 -5.71
N GLU A 618 -19.83 28.03 -5.50
CA GLU A 618 -20.40 27.52 -4.27
C GLU A 618 -19.45 26.52 -3.63
N ASN A 619 -19.17 26.68 -2.33
CA ASN A 619 -18.06 25.99 -1.68
C ASN A 619 -18.50 24.81 -0.82
N CYS A 620 -19.63 24.92 -0.12
CA CYS A 620 -20.03 24.00 0.92
C CYS A 620 -21.55 24.00 1.07
N VAL A 621 -22.12 22.87 1.50
CA VAL A 621 -23.54 22.75 1.84
C VAL A 621 -23.67 21.89 3.09
N VAL A 622 -24.59 22.29 3.99
CA VAL A 622 -25.01 21.50 5.16
C VAL A 622 -26.53 21.36 5.16
N TYR A 623 -27.03 20.31 5.82
CA TYR A 623 -28.47 20.08 6.00
C TYR A 623 -28.84 20.26 7.47
N ASN A 624 -29.79 21.16 7.74
CA ASN A 624 -30.38 21.35 9.05
C ASN A 624 -31.70 20.59 9.13
N ASP A 625 -31.74 19.51 9.90
CA ASP A 625 -32.92 18.66 10.06
C ASP A 625 -34.04 19.33 10.87
N ASN A 626 -33.70 20.27 11.76
CA ASN A 626 -34.67 21.01 12.57
C ASN A 626 -35.60 21.88 11.72
N THR A 627 -35.09 22.44 10.62
CA THR A 627 -35.80 23.36 9.72
C THR A 627 -36.09 22.72 8.35
N ASN A 628 -35.54 21.53 8.07
CA ASN A 628 -35.55 20.91 6.75
C ASN A 628 -34.91 21.78 5.66
N HIS A 629 -33.85 22.51 6.00
CA HIS A 629 -33.19 23.42 5.08
C HIS A 629 -31.79 22.96 4.67
N LEU A 630 -31.41 23.29 3.44
CA LEU A 630 -30.05 23.24 2.93
C LEU A 630 -29.43 24.63 3.02
N ILE A 631 -28.27 24.74 3.66
CA ILE A 631 -27.56 26.01 3.82
C ILE A 631 -26.29 25.93 2.99
N VAL A 632 -26.19 26.78 1.96
CA VAL A 632 -25.11 26.78 0.98
C VAL A 632 -24.18 27.96 1.24
N ALA A 633 -22.88 27.71 1.36
CA ALA A 633 -21.85 28.73 1.39
C ALA A 633 -21.49 29.13 -0.06
N THR A 634 -21.69 30.41 -0.38
CA THR A 634 -21.56 30.96 -1.73
C THR A 634 -20.47 32.04 -1.79
N THR A 635 -20.24 32.57 -3.00
CA THR A 635 -19.37 33.74 -3.21
C THR A 635 -19.90 35.03 -2.57
N GLU A 636 -21.20 35.11 -2.29
CA GLU A 636 -21.83 36.30 -1.70
C GLU A 636 -22.14 36.15 -0.21
N GLY A 637 -22.09 34.95 0.34
CA GLY A 637 -22.44 34.68 1.75
C GLY A 637 -23.13 33.33 1.89
N TYR A 638 -24.33 33.31 2.47
CA TYR A 638 -25.13 32.10 2.65
C TYR A 638 -26.44 32.18 1.88
N THR A 639 -26.84 31.08 1.25
CA THR A 639 -28.17 30.93 0.66
C THR A 639 -28.84 29.68 1.23
N VAL A 640 -30.07 29.84 1.70
CA VAL A 640 -30.87 28.80 2.35
C VAL A 640 -31.95 28.31 1.39
N TYR A 641 -32.10 27.00 1.26
CA TYR A 641 -33.13 26.36 0.44
C TYR A 641 -33.98 25.42 1.28
N ASP A 642 -35.27 25.34 0.99
CA ASP A 642 -36.10 24.24 1.47
C ASP A 642 -35.64 22.93 0.82
N ALA A 643 -35.30 21.92 1.62
CA ALA A 643 -34.68 20.70 1.10
C ALA A 643 -35.62 19.81 0.28
N THR A 644 -36.93 20.04 0.36
CA THR A 644 -37.94 19.27 -0.36
C THR A 644 -38.20 19.87 -1.74
N THR A 645 -38.50 21.17 -1.78
CA THR A 645 -38.91 21.90 -2.98
C THR A 645 -37.74 22.54 -3.72
N MET A 646 -36.61 22.68 -3.03
CA MET A 646 -35.43 23.42 -3.48
C MET A 646 -35.70 24.90 -3.76
N ASN A 647 -36.76 25.48 -3.19
CA ASN A 647 -37.04 26.91 -3.27
C ASN A 647 -36.10 27.67 -2.34
N GLU A 648 -35.62 28.83 -2.79
CA GLU A 648 -34.82 29.73 -1.95
C GLU A 648 -35.70 30.27 -0.83
N VAL A 649 -35.24 30.13 0.41
CA VAL A 649 -35.90 30.63 1.61
C VAL A 649 -35.37 32.03 1.92
N GLU A 650 -34.05 32.16 2.06
CA GLU A 650 -33.39 33.42 2.37
C GLU A 650 -31.92 33.43 1.93
N THR A 651 -31.36 34.62 1.68
CA THR A 651 -29.95 34.82 1.37
C THR A 651 -29.36 35.88 2.30
N TYR A 652 -28.20 35.59 2.89
CA TYR A 652 -27.47 36.46 3.82
C TYR A 652 -26.12 36.84 3.23
N SER A 653 -25.98 38.12 2.86
CA SER A 653 -24.73 38.65 2.31
C SER A 653 -23.62 38.74 3.36
N LYS A 654 -22.39 38.43 2.96
CA LYS A 654 -21.17 38.59 3.76
C LYS A 654 -20.14 39.46 3.02
N PRO A 655 -19.21 40.11 3.75
CA PRO A 655 -18.20 40.98 3.13
C PRO A 655 -17.31 40.28 2.09
N GLY A 656 -17.08 38.98 2.25
CA GLY A 656 -16.30 38.13 1.35
C GLY A 656 -16.90 36.75 1.14
N LYS A 657 -16.18 35.89 0.38
CA LYS A 657 -16.63 34.53 0.05
C LYS A 657 -16.82 33.71 1.34
N ALA A 658 -17.99 33.09 1.50
CA ALA A 658 -18.22 32.11 2.55
C ALA A 658 -17.52 30.80 2.17
N LYS A 659 -16.61 30.32 3.02
CA LYS A 659 -15.69 29.22 2.71
C LYS A 659 -16.27 27.86 3.09
N HIS A 660 -16.88 27.75 4.27
CA HIS A 660 -17.39 26.48 4.78
C HIS A 660 -18.45 26.67 5.86
N LEU A 661 -19.30 25.65 6.04
CA LEU A 661 -20.32 25.54 7.08
C LEU A 661 -20.17 24.19 7.79
N ALA A 662 -20.46 24.14 9.08
CA ALA A 662 -20.53 22.90 9.84
C ALA A 662 -21.65 22.97 10.88
N ILE A 663 -22.32 21.83 11.10
CA ILE A 663 -23.36 21.70 12.14
C ILE A 663 -22.84 20.78 13.24
N GLY A 664 -23.01 21.19 14.49
CA GLY A 664 -22.64 20.38 15.64
C GLY A 664 -22.89 21.08 16.97
N ASN A 665 -23.20 20.30 18.01
CA ASN A 665 -23.50 20.79 19.36
C ASN A 665 -24.64 21.83 19.41
N GLY A 666 -25.68 21.69 18.58
CA GLY A 666 -26.82 22.61 18.55
C GLY A 666 -26.51 23.96 17.89
N LYS A 667 -25.48 24.01 17.03
CA LYS A 667 -24.99 25.21 16.35
C LYS A 667 -24.73 24.94 14.88
N ILE A 668 -25.04 25.94 14.06
CA ILE A 668 -24.49 26.09 12.71
C ILE A 668 -23.30 27.05 12.84
N VAL A 669 -22.14 26.65 12.37
CA VAL A 669 -20.93 27.46 12.37
C VAL A 669 -20.51 27.73 10.94
N GLY A 670 -20.28 29.00 10.60
CA GLY A 670 -19.84 29.44 9.30
C GLY A 670 -18.46 30.09 9.35
N LEU A 671 -17.69 29.94 8.27
CA LEU A 671 -16.42 30.62 8.05
C LEU A 671 -16.52 31.45 6.77
N TYR A 672 -16.24 32.76 6.83
CA TYR A 672 -16.22 33.63 5.66
C TYR A 672 -15.05 34.61 5.67
N LEU A 673 -14.63 35.05 4.49
CA LEU A 673 -13.58 36.07 4.34
C LEU A 673 -14.14 37.47 4.62
N ASN A 674 -13.35 38.33 5.25
CA ASN A 674 -13.78 39.70 5.61
C ASN A 674 -13.81 40.67 4.41
N GLU A 675 -13.32 40.24 3.25
CA GLU A 675 -13.43 40.96 1.97
C GLU A 675 -13.29 40.02 0.77
N ARG A 676 -13.66 40.50 -0.42
CA ARG A 676 -13.33 39.83 -1.69
C ARG A 676 -12.05 40.43 -2.26
N ASN A 677 -11.16 39.57 -2.76
CA ASN A 677 -9.98 40.01 -3.49
C ASN A 677 -9.81 39.20 -4.78
N LYS A 678 -9.38 39.87 -5.85
CA LYS A 678 -9.09 39.24 -7.15
C LYS A 678 -7.72 38.55 -7.16
N ASP A 679 -6.77 39.04 -6.36
CA ASP A 679 -5.50 38.34 -6.16
C ASP A 679 -5.72 37.25 -5.10
N THR A 680 -5.75 36.00 -5.54
CA THR A 680 -6.04 34.89 -4.65
C THR A 680 -4.88 34.54 -3.73
N LYS A 681 -3.67 35.05 -4.02
CA LYS A 681 -2.45 34.71 -3.28
C LYS A 681 -2.31 35.49 -1.98
N ILE A 682 -3.03 36.59 -1.79
CA ILE A 682 -2.91 37.40 -0.58
C ILE A 682 -3.66 36.76 0.59
N GLY A 683 -3.13 36.94 1.80
CA GLY A 683 -3.82 36.57 3.02
C GLY A 683 -4.97 37.52 3.34
N ILE A 684 -6.17 36.99 3.57
CA ILE A 684 -7.37 37.76 3.94
C ILE A 684 -7.83 37.37 5.36
N PRO A 685 -8.13 38.34 6.26
CA PRO A 685 -8.78 38.06 7.54
C PRO A 685 -10.12 37.34 7.35
N ALA A 686 -10.47 36.42 8.25
CA ALA A 686 -11.72 35.68 8.17
C ALA A 686 -12.49 35.80 9.48
N THR A 687 -13.81 35.62 9.41
CA THR A 687 -14.71 35.62 10.55
C THR A 687 -15.33 34.24 10.71
N ILE A 688 -15.42 33.79 11.96
CA ILE A 688 -16.25 32.67 12.36
C ILE A 688 -17.58 33.22 12.89
N GLU A 689 -18.68 32.67 12.39
CA GLU A 689 -20.04 33.01 12.77
C GLU A 689 -20.74 31.79 13.37
N ILE A 690 -21.41 31.98 14.50
CA ILE A 690 -22.11 30.95 15.24
C ILE A 690 -23.59 31.31 15.27
N ILE A 691 -24.41 30.43 14.70
CA ILE A 691 -25.87 30.52 14.64
C ILE A 691 -26.47 29.40 15.48
N ASN A 692 -27.61 29.66 16.11
CA ASN A 692 -28.37 28.63 16.79
C ASN A 692 -29.05 27.72 15.76
N GLU A 693 -28.73 26.43 15.78
CA GLU A 693 -29.24 25.44 14.81
C GLU A 693 -30.76 25.31 14.83
N LYS A 694 -31.38 25.43 16.00
CA LYS A 694 -32.83 25.25 16.17
C LYS A 694 -33.63 26.43 15.62
N THR A 695 -33.11 27.65 15.76
CA THR A 695 -33.81 28.86 15.28
C THR A 695 -33.40 29.23 13.87
N GLU A 696 -32.20 28.82 13.43
CA GLU A 696 -31.62 29.17 12.13
C GLU A 696 -31.65 30.68 11.84
N ASP A 697 -31.52 31.50 12.88
CA ASP A 697 -31.60 32.95 12.74
C ASP A 697 -30.22 33.54 12.44
N PHE A 698 -29.95 33.79 11.15
CA PHE A 698 -28.70 34.42 10.70
C PHE A 698 -28.64 35.93 10.96
N ASN A 699 -29.69 36.54 11.52
CA ASN A 699 -29.68 37.93 11.99
C ASN A 699 -29.32 38.04 13.49
N ASP A 700 -29.47 36.95 14.26
CA ASP A 700 -29.04 36.83 15.66
C ASP A 700 -27.87 35.85 15.80
N THR A 701 -26.68 36.32 15.45
CA THR A 701 -25.46 35.51 15.42
C THR A 701 -24.39 36.06 16.34
N LYS A 702 -23.49 35.16 16.75
CA LYS A 702 -22.24 35.54 17.42
C LYS A 702 -21.10 35.42 16.44
N THR A 703 -20.27 36.45 16.34
CA THR A 703 -19.11 36.47 15.44
C THR A 703 -17.81 36.76 16.19
N PHE A 704 -16.70 36.27 15.65
CA PHE A 704 -15.35 36.67 16.04
C PHE A 704 -14.38 36.46 14.87
N ASP A 705 -13.35 37.30 14.80
CA ASP A 705 -12.29 37.17 13.80
C ASP A 705 -11.36 35.98 14.11
N THR A 706 -10.84 35.33 13.08
CA THR A 706 -9.76 34.35 13.23
C THR A 706 -8.45 35.04 13.62
N ASN A 707 -7.63 34.39 14.46
CA ASN A 707 -6.34 34.94 14.90
C ASN A 707 -5.31 35.10 13.76
N VAL A 708 -5.58 34.45 12.63
CA VAL A 708 -4.71 34.42 11.44
C VAL A 708 -5.52 34.68 10.18
N LYS A 709 -4.82 35.11 9.13
CA LYS A 709 -5.38 35.28 7.78
C LYS A 709 -5.41 33.94 7.06
N ILE A 710 -6.36 33.78 6.13
CA ILE A 710 -6.39 32.67 5.19
C ILE A 710 -5.52 33.04 3.98
N GLU A 711 -4.43 32.30 3.79
CA GLU A 711 -3.47 32.46 2.69
C GLU A 711 -3.10 31.09 2.08
N PRO A 712 -3.21 30.90 0.75
CA PRO A 712 -3.90 31.78 -0.18
C PRO A 712 -5.42 31.82 0.12
N ASN A 713 -6.10 32.89 -0.28
CA ASN A 713 -7.52 33.09 0.06
C ASN A 713 -8.49 32.25 -0.80
N ASP A 714 -8.02 31.64 -1.88
CA ASP A 714 -8.75 30.66 -2.69
C ASP A 714 -8.57 29.21 -2.20
N GLY A 715 -7.73 28.97 -1.18
CA GLY A 715 -7.52 27.65 -0.60
C GLY A 715 -8.79 27.00 -0.05
N LYS A 716 -8.76 25.67 0.13
CA LYS A 716 -9.84 24.96 0.83
C LYS A 716 -9.69 25.17 2.34
N ASN A 717 -10.81 25.42 3.04
CA ASN A 717 -10.84 25.73 4.47
C ASN A 717 -12.01 25.04 5.15
N VAL A 718 -11.82 23.82 5.62
CA VAL A 718 -12.87 23.08 6.33
C VAL A 718 -12.86 23.46 7.81
N ILE A 719 -14.07 23.57 8.36
CA ILE A 719 -14.31 23.66 9.80
C ILE A 719 -15.05 22.42 10.31
N ALA A 720 -14.80 22.03 11.54
CA ALA A 720 -15.54 20.98 12.25
C ALA A 720 -15.95 21.46 13.66
N VAL A 721 -17.11 21.01 14.12
CA VAL A 721 -17.67 21.39 15.43
C VAL A 721 -17.85 20.15 16.30
N LYS A 722 -17.10 20.07 17.41
CA LYS A 722 -17.12 18.90 18.31
C LYS A 722 -16.72 19.33 19.71
N ASP A 723 -17.39 18.78 20.73
CA ASP A 723 -17.09 19.04 22.14
C ASP A 723 -17.07 20.54 22.51
N ASN A 724 -18.03 21.31 21.99
CA ASN A 724 -18.12 22.77 22.10
C ASN A 724 -16.86 23.52 21.66
N LYS A 725 -16.10 22.95 20.71
CA LYS A 725 -14.96 23.57 20.05
C LYS A 725 -15.15 23.63 18.55
N ILE A 726 -14.52 24.62 17.95
CA ILE A 726 -14.48 24.87 16.50
C ILE A 726 -13.05 24.60 16.05
N TYR A 727 -12.88 23.60 15.18
CA TYR A 727 -11.61 23.21 14.59
C TYR A 727 -11.59 23.76 13.17
N ALA A 728 -10.64 24.65 12.86
CA ALA A 728 -10.59 25.36 11.59
C ALA A 728 -9.25 25.14 10.87
N CYS A 729 -9.30 24.54 9.69
CA CYS A 729 -8.16 24.51 8.77
C CYS A 729 -8.09 25.83 8.00
N LEU A 730 -7.07 26.64 8.29
CA LEU A 730 -6.91 28.00 7.76
C LEU A 730 -5.77 28.07 6.72
N SER A 731 -5.77 27.12 5.77
CA SER A 731 -4.79 27.01 4.68
C SER A 731 -3.34 26.98 5.19
N SER A 732 -2.48 27.90 4.76
CA SER A 732 -1.07 27.90 5.15
C SER A 732 -0.85 28.08 6.65
N ALA A 733 -1.81 28.65 7.38
CA ALA A 733 -1.69 28.87 8.82
C ALA A 733 -1.83 27.58 9.65
N GLY A 734 -2.37 26.50 9.07
CA GLY A 734 -2.59 25.23 9.76
C GLY A 734 -3.95 25.12 10.43
N LEU A 735 -4.04 24.28 11.46
CA LEU A 735 -5.25 24.07 12.26
C LEU A 735 -5.28 25.06 13.42
N TYR A 736 -6.39 25.78 13.59
CA TYR A 736 -6.68 26.57 14.80
C TYR A 736 -7.94 26.03 15.49
N VAL A 737 -7.90 25.94 16.81
CA VAL A 737 -9.02 25.44 17.63
C VAL A 737 -9.51 26.54 18.56
N TYR A 738 -10.80 26.87 18.47
CA TYR A 738 -11.46 27.91 19.26
C TYR A 738 -12.53 27.30 20.16
N ASP A 739 -12.81 27.95 21.29
CA ASP A 739 -14.08 27.74 22.01
C ASP A 739 -15.22 28.50 21.32
N MET A 740 -16.46 28.30 21.79
CA MET A 740 -17.65 29.02 21.28
C MET A 740 -17.67 30.53 21.63
N ASN A 741 -16.65 31.04 22.32
CA ASN A 741 -16.46 32.47 22.60
C ASN A 741 -15.41 33.13 21.72
N GLY A 742 -14.72 32.36 20.87
CA GLY A 742 -13.65 32.85 20.02
C GLY A 742 -12.28 32.87 20.70
N ASN A 743 -12.14 32.27 21.88
CA ASN A 743 -10.83 32.13 22.51
C ASN A 743 -10.09 30.94 21.87
N GLU A 744 -8.89 31.20 21.34
CA GLU A 744 -7.98 30.16 20.89
C GLU A 744 -7.64 29.22 22.05
N GLN A 745 -7.84 27.91 21.82
CA GLN A 745 -7.51 26.85 22.77
C GLN A 745 -6.13 26.27 22.48
N TRP A 746 -5.85 26.00 21.20
CA TRP A 746 -4.55 25.54 20.69
C TRP A 746 -4.57 25.56 19.15
N HIS A 747 -3.39 25.42 18.54
CA HIS A 747 -3.24 25.32 17.09
C HIS A 747 -2.13 24.31 16.74
N TYR A 748 -2.09 23.90 15.46
CA TYR A 748 -1.04 23.06 14.91
C TYR A 748 -0.61 23.55 13.53
N GLN A 749 0.71 23.62 13.33
CA GLN A 749 1.36 23.98 12.07
C GLN A 749 2.41 22.91 11.73
N MET A 750 2.54 22.56 10.44
CA MET A 750 3.55 21.60 10.02
C MET A 750 4.98 22.13 10.31
N PRO A 751 5.93 21.25 10.67
CA PRO A 751 7.32 21.66 10.87
C PRO A 751 7.93 22.24 9.58
N SER A 752 8.69 23.33 9.70
CA SER A 752 9.35 24.00 8.56
C SER A 752 8.40 24.30 7.38
N PRO A 753 7.31 25.05 7.60
CA PRO A 753 6.20 25.18 6.66
C PRO A 753 6.53 25.93 5.37
N LYS A 754 7.71 26.58 5.31
CA LYS A 754 8.20 27.31 4.13
C LYS A 754 9.47 26.67 3.56
N ASN A 755 9.65 26.76 2.24
CA ASN A 755 10.91 26.42 1.57
C ASN A 755 11.94 27.57 1.70
N LYS A 756 13.13 27.40 1.10
CA LYS A 756 14.21 28.40 1.16
C LYS A 756 13.83 29.73 0.48
N GLU A 757 12.87 29.71 -0.44
CA GLU A 757 12.35 30.89 -1.15
C GLU A 757 11.19 31.56 -0.39
N GLY A 758 10.80 31.03 0.77
CA GLY A 758 9.69 31.56 1.57
C GLY A 758 8.29 31.13 1.11
N LYS A 759 8.18 30.22 0.13
CA LYS A 759 6.90 29.65 -0.33
C LYS A 759 6.39 28.60 0.64
N TRP A 760 5.09 28.58 0.88
CA TRP A 760 4.42 27.57 1.69
C TRP A 760 4.52 26.19 1.05
N LYS A 761 4.84 25.17 1.84
CA LYS A 761 5.02 23.79 1.36
C LYS A 761 3.71 23.03 1.20
N ALA A 762 2.72 23.32 2.06
CA ALA A 762 1.42 22.67 2.04
C ALA A 762 0.35 23.54 2.70
N LEU A 763 -0.92 23.23 2.44
CA LEU A 763 -2.09 23.92 2.98
C LEU A 763 -2.96 22.97 3.82
N CYS A 764 -3.40 23.41 5.01
CA CYS A 764 -4.41 22.68 5.80
C CYS A 764 -5.76 22.88 5.11
N ASN A 765 -6.22 21.83 4.43
CA ASN A 765 -7.44 21.89 3.63
C ASN A 765 -8.65 21.39 4.42
N GLY A 766 -8.52 20.22 5.03
CA GLY A 766 -9.63 19.46 5.63
C GLY A 766 -9.37 19.05 7.07
N CYS A 767 -10.41 18.97 7.90
CA CYS A 767 -10.33 18.35 9.22
C CYS A 767 -11.55 17.49 9.56
N PHE A 768 -11.32 16.41 10.30
CA PHE A 768 -12.34 15.57 10.94
C PHE A 768 -11.97 15.34 12.41
N VAL A 769 -12.96 15.27 13.29
CA VAL A 769 -12.73 15.15 14.74
C VAL A 769 -13.61 14.03 15.30
N ASP A 770 -12.98 12.97 15.83
CA ASP A 770 -13.68 11.93 16.57
C ASP A 770 -13.57 12.16 18.09
N ASN A 771 -13.84 11.14 18.89
CA ASN A 771 -13.76 11.24 20.35
C ASN A 771 -12.32 11.40 20.85
N ASN A 772 -11.32 10.84 20.16
CA ASN A 772 -9.93 10.73 20.60
C ASN A 772 -8.95 11.61 19.80
N TYR A 773 -9.20 11.81 18.51
CA TYR A 773 -8.23 12.35 17.56
C TYR A 773 -8.81 13.45 16.66
N VAL A 774 -7.92 14.35 16.25
CA VAL A 774 -8.13 15.29 15.13
C VAL A 774 -7.36 14.76 13.92
N TYR A 775 -8.05 14.60 12.80
CA TYR A 775 -7.48 14.13 11.54
C TYR A 775 -7.45 15.30 10.56
N LEU A 776 -6.30 15.58 9.97
CA LEU A 776 -6.11 16.68 9.02
C LEU A 776 -5.79 16.12 7.63
N ALA A 777 -6.47 16.66 6.62
CA ALA A 777 -6.04 16.64 5.24
C ALA A 777 -5.20 17.90 4.98
N TYR A 778 -3.88 17.74 5.00
CA TYR A 778 -2.91 18.84 5.00
C TYR A 778 -2.17 18.94 3.66
N GLY A 779 -2.91 18.97 2.56
CA GLY A 779 -2.34 19.22 1.24
C GLY A 779 -1.24 18.24 0.87
N SER A 780 -0.15 18.73 0.27
CA SER A 780 1.04 17.92 -0.05
C SER A 780 1.76 17.34 1.18
N TYR A 781 1.51 17.87 2.38
CA TYR A 781 2.01 17.30 3.64
C TYR A 781 1.19 16.07 4.06
N GLY A 782 0.03 15.84 3.45
CA GLY A 782 -0.74 14.61 3.60
C GLY A 782 -1.58 14.56 4.87
N ILE A 783 -1.67 13.38 5.49
CA ILE A 783 -2.53 13.12 6.65
C ILE A 783 -1.76 13.41 7.93
N VAL A 784 -2.38 14.14 8.85
CA VAL A 784 -1.87 14.32 10.21
C VAL A 784 -2.93 13.85 11.20
N VAL A 785 -2.55 12.98 12.13
CA VAL A 785 -3.43 12.55 13.23
C VAL A 785 -2.87 13.11 14.53
N ILE A 786 -3.68 13.87 15.25
CA ILE A 786 -3.33 14.57 16.50
C ILE A 786 -4.20 14.01 17.62
N ASP A 787 -3.59 13.64 18.73
CA ASP A 787 -4.31 13.27 19.95
C ASP A 787 -4.96 14.52 20.59
N LYS A 788 -6.28 14.48 20.79
CA LYS A 788 -7.06 15.63 21.27
C LYS A 788 -6.74 16.05 22.70
N ASN A 789 -6.18 15.17 23.51
CA ASN A 789 -5.91 15.45 24.92
C ASN A 789 -4.51 16.01 25.11
N THR A 790 -3.53 15.47 24.38
CA THR A 790 -2.12 15.85 24.47
C THR A 790 -1.70 16.88 23.43
N HIS A 791 -2.50 17.06 22.37
CA HIS A 791 -2.24 17.89 21.20
C HIS A 791 -0.97 17.49 20.42
N LYS A 792 -0.49 16.26 20.63
CA LYS A 792 0.69 15.72 19.94
C LYS A 792 0.27 15.03 18.64
N VAL A 793 1.07 15.22 17.59
CA VAL A 793 0.98 14.42 16.37
C VAL A 793 1.37 12.98 16.71
N ILE A 794 0.42 12.05 16.57
CA ILE A 794 0.66 10.63 16.81
C ILE A 794 0.98 9.86 15.52
N ALA A 795 0.50 10.33 14.37
CA ALA A 795 0.82 9.73 13.08
C ALA A 795 0.78 10.78 11.97
N HIS A 796 1.63 10.60 10.96
CA HIS A 796 1.70 11.44 9.78
C HIS A 796 2.07 10.61 8.56
N ARG A 797 1.43 10.86 7.42
CA ARG A 797 1.78 10.21 6.15
C ARG A 797 1.42 11.08 4.95
N ALA A 798 2.39 11.27 4.06
CA ALA A 798 2.19 11.88 2.75
C ALA A 798 2.25 10.82 1.65
N VAL A 799 1.46 11.01 0.60
CA VAL A 799 1.55 10.27 -0.67
C VAL A 799 1.77 11.24 -1.83
N GLU A 800 1.41 10.87 -3.06
CA GLU A 800 1.75 11.63 -4.26
C GLU A 800 1.13 13.03 -4.33
N LYS A 801 -0.19 13.21 -4.18
CA LYS A 801 -0.87 14.50 -4.46
C LYS A 801 -1.37 15.22 -3.20
N SER A 802 -2.30 16.16 -3.31
CA SER A 802 -2.78 16.98 -2.18
C SER A 802 -3.92 16.29 -1.43
N ALA A 803 -3.80 16.11 -0.11
CA ALA A 803 -4.91 15.74 0.74
C ALA A 803 -5.88 16.93 0.89
N ASN A 804 -7.10 16.80 0.38
CA ASN A 804 -8.08 17.90 0.29
C ASN A 804 -9.23 17.80 1.29
N TYR A 805 -9.67 16.57 1.60
CA TYR A 805 -10.77 16.32 2.54
C TYR A 805 -10.54 14.99 3.24
N ILE A 806 -11.04 14.84 4.47
CA ILE A 806 -10.84 13.66 5.30
C ILE A 806 -12.09 13.35 6.11
N THR A 807 -12.40 12.06 6.24
CA THR A 807 -13.45 11.56 7.14
C THR A 807 -13.02 10.23 7.74
N VAL A 808 -13.60 9.86 8.87
CA VAL A 808 -13.33 8.58 9.54
C VAL A 808 -14.63 7.83 9.75
N HIS A 809 -14.65 6.57 9.33
CA HIS A 809 -15.80 5.69 9.46
C HIS A 809 -15.33 4.25 9.72
N ASP A 810 -15.90 3.59 10.72
CA ASP A 810 -15.58 2.22 11.12
C ASP A 810 -14.08 1.92 11.31
N GLY A 811 -13.35 2.90 11.87
CA GLY A 811 -11.91 2.77 12.17
C GLY A 811 -10.99 2.96 10.96
N TYR A 812 -11.54 3.28 9.78
CA TYR A 812 -10.78 3.63 8.59
C TYR A 812 -10.85 5.13 8.33
N ILE A 813 -9.74 5.68 7.83
CA ILE A 813 -9.56 7.08 7.47
C ILE A 813 -9.66 7.17 5.95
N TYR A 814 -10.69 7.83 5.45
CA TYR A 814 -10.94 8.02 4.03
C TYR A 814 -10.54 9.43 3.64
N VAL A 815 -9.70 9.55 2.62
CA VAL A 815 -9.11 10.83 2.23
C VAL A 815 -9.35 11.09 0.75
N ALA A 816 -9.97 12.24 0.45
CA ALA A 816 -10.02 12.80 -0.89
C ALA A 816 -8.65 13.42 -1.19
N TYR A 817 -7.78 12.65 -1.83
CA TYR A 817 -6.36 12.96 -2.06
C TYR A 817 -6.10 13.65 -3.40
N GLY A 818 -6.98 14.59 -3.77
CA GLY A 818 -6.86 15.37 -4.99
C GLY A 818 -6.74 14.48 -6.22
N ARG A 819 -5.66 14.66 -7.00
CA ARG A 819 -5.37 13.84 -8.19
C ARG A 819 -4.93 12.40 -7.89
N SER A 820 -4.53 12.11 -6.65
CA SER A 820 -4.35 10.74 -6.14
C SER A 820 -5.66 10.14 -5.64
N ARG A 821 -6.78 10.86 -5.85
CA ARG A 821 -8.15 10.35 -5.73
C ARG A 821 -8.40 9.81 -4.33
N MET A 822 -9.21 8.77 -4.16
CA MET A 822 -9.42 8.25 -2.82
C MET A 822 -8.26 7.38 -2.35
N GLN A 823 -7.84 7.66 -1.14
CA GLN A 823 -6.97 6.78 -0.37
C GLN A 823 -7.62 6.41 0.96
N VAL A 824 -7.46 5.15 1.34
CA VAL A 824 -7.96 4.61 2.60
C VAL A 824 -6.78 4.25 3.48
N PHE A 825 -6.80 4.75 4.71
CA PHE A 825 -5.81 4.45 5.71
C PHE A 825 -6.42 3.83 6.96
N LYS A 826 -5.59 3.19 7.77
CA LYS A 826 -5.95 2.72 9.10
C LYS A 826 -4.92 3.21 10.09
N LEU A 827 -5.38 3.81 11.19
CA LEU A 827 -4.52 4.17 12.30
C LEU A 827 -4.21 2.90 13.10
N ASN A 828 -2.95 2.52 13.14
CA ASN A 828 -2.46 1.53 14.09
C ASN A 828 -1.83 2.25 15.28
N LEU A 829 -2.19 1.88 16.50
CA LEU A 829 -1.61 2.44 17.73
C LEU A 829 -0.42 1.64 18.26
N GLY A 830 -0.06 0.51 17.61
CA GLY A 830 1.05 -0.33 18.02
C GLY A 830 0.84 -1.00 19.37
N LYS A 831 -0.38 -1.50 19.63
CA LYS A 831 -0.76 -2.16 20.89
C LYS A 831 -0.83 -3.66 20.75
#